data_AF-A0A850LZA2-F1
#
_entry.id   AF-A0A850LZA2-F1
#
_cell.length_a   1.000
_cell.length_b   1.000
_cell.length_c   1.000
_cell.angle_alpha   90.00
_cell.angle_beta   90.00
_cell.angle_gamma   90.00
#
_symmetry.space_group_name_H-M   'P 1'
#
loop_
_entity.id
_entity.type
_entity.pdbx_description
1 polymer ?
#
loop_
_entity_poly.entity_id
_entity_poly.type
_entity_poly.pdbx_seq_one_letter_code
_entity_poly.pdbx_strand_id
1 'polypeptide(L)'
;MSDLSQKEILKQINELFLQAEEEEQKYNWNKAIELLKKAEKISLDKGLKEIEGDIYYKLGEIYQIAADFQKTEEKILNNFQLSISSFQRAYNAFKEIQNEEKINASLGFINFLKCISGFKDGKEEILLKSAKIYFKKAKLIYLEKENVKDSLEMGIFESRTLNSLLAQKLLHIDEHTDFMELALEYEKLIKKIWQELKNQQDFPEFYVYHFVISIVESWHWFTTYLPAENLVKRQFLIDAKKIIQELIDIFEKSTKLMVICIAYLIYSMLNMIDAIFFVDNQFEQKKYLKLAQKWLKKGETLLPKISTNSMFIIFYFLRFTTAIFLTYFGFFAKDFKNVMEDLNLFINLVPLSFPKIVFENTVFLTASVFTIGALNRSTPDIQRMDFAKISLNLEKVLIFSKLKKPTYKMYYLNRYVALSINNIIIGDLIKDKKESCEHLEISSESFKIISNYSSPILNYNVFYLGGASRTAILLAKNSLKESEKINYYKKAIKFLLQSIRIKQPFFHIENLFLIGDVYYELGKLINDDKIFKKSYLAYMDAIEYFKNKGYFNLVGSAYINLAKVEDRLGNFISAAENYKKAVDSFDQAILTLTYTRLGKKIEKLKKYVEAWNLIEIAKSYHVKEDHYNAQINYEQASNILKNLREYKFEAPYYSAWAILEKAENLSKQNKHQEAAETYSVSKDEFKDATEVLNSYLQKRKYPEDLERISKLIQVAEIRKTYCTARYQIETARLESKKGNHLVAAELYNKASSLFENLCQIYEVKREKEELMAIFYLCKAWENTERADVEKKSSLYAKASELFEKASNIFPESRMKLLSIGNSLYCSALESGSLFDKSTNLEEKINYYRKIKMHLRESSKNYQLGGFEKDAQWALATSTYFDGIWHLIQSDYEIDHSKKSQYLSIATNYLNNALDIFGKAGYKQRREEILKYLKMIKDEKAILTSALNFIEKPAISSSTVGISAPSCPIEISSSVNIDEMQRTDLQTESEINWHKRIHHIYLFMPNGTCIYDHPFKPEEEIEPQLVAGGLTGISGLIQEITKNKTKIKIVEQEEMTILLEYGNYLNIALMTEENLITLRNKLKKLIEEVEDFYQEELETYSGNIGIFSKAGKFIQKIFEN
;
A
#
# COMPACT_ATOMS: atom_id res chain seq x y z
N MET A 1 -12.91 -84.42 -7.56
CA MET A 1 -12.94 -83.52 -8.74
C MET A 1 -11.62 -83.70 -9.48
N SER A 2 -11.66 -83.89 -10.80
CA SER A 2 -10.44 -84.07 -11.61
C SER A 2 -9.65 -82.77 -11.69
N ASP A 3 -8.32 -82.86 -11.77
CA ASP A 3 -7.39 -81.74 -11.99
C ASP A 3 -7.78 -80.87 -13.18
N LEU A 4 -8.42 -81.46 -14.21
CA LEU A 4 -8.96 -80.72 -15.36
C LEU A 4 -10.05 -79.71 -14.95
N SER A 5 -10.96 -80.09 -14.05
CA SER A 5 -12.07 -79.23 -13.62
C SER A 5 -11.61 -78.01 -12.81
N GLN A 6 -10.56 -78.19 -12.00
CA GLN A 6 -10.00 -77.10 -11.17
C GLN A 6 -9.21 -76.10 -12.02
N LYS A 7 -8.48 -76.58 -13.03
CA LYS A 7 -7.75 -75.74 -14.00
C LYS A 7 -8.68 -74.89 -14.86
N GLU A 8 -9.84 -75.42 -15.22
CA GLU A 8 -10.86 -74.71 -16.02
C GLU A 8 -11.61 -73.66 -15.19
N ILE A 9 -11.88 -73.95 -13.92
CA ILE A 9 -12.40 -72.96 -12.95
C ILE A 9 -11.41 -71.82 -12.71
N LEU A 10 -10.13 -72.14 -12.51
CA LEU A 10 -9.05 -71.16 -12.36
C LEU A 10 -8.94 -70.25 -13.58
N LYS A 11 -9.03 -70.83 -14.79
CA LYS A 11 -9.04 -70.07 -16.04
C LYS A 11 -10.24 -69.11 -16.10
N GLN A 12 -11.43 -69.57 -15.74
CA GLN A 12 -12.63 -68.75 -15.72
C GLN A 12 -12.53 -67.58 -14.73
N ILE A 13 -11.96 -67.82 -13.53
CA ILE A 13 -11.71 -66.75 -12.55
C ILE A 13 -10.68 -65.75 -13.09
N ASN A 14 -9.58 -66.22 -13.68
CA ASN A 14 -8.54 -65.35 -14.26
C ASN A 14 -9.08 -64.49 -15.41
N GLU A 15 -9.98 -65.03 -16.25
CA GLU A 15 -10.67 -64.26 -17.29
C GLU A 15 -11.54 -63.15 -16.69
N LEU A 16 -12.23 -63.40 -15.57
CA LEU A 16 -13.00 -62.38 -14.85
C LEU A 16 -12.10 -61.30 -14.24
N PHE A 17 -10.93 -61.67 -13.72
CA PHE A 17 -9.92 -60.70 -13.25
C PHE A 17 -9.42 -59.81 -14.40
N LEU A 18 -9.06 -60.40 -15.53
CA LEU A 18 -8.59 -59.65 -16.69
C LEU A 18 -9.67 -58.68 -17.21
N GLN A 19 -10.92 -59.12 -17.29
CA GLN A 19 -12.05 -58.26 -17.65
C GLN A 19 -12.27 -57.14 -16.62
N ALA A 20 -12.08 -57.43 -15.32
CA ALA A 20 -12.18 -56.41 -14.28
C ALA A 20 -11.08 -55.35 -14.47
N GLU A 21 -9.84 -55.77 -14.73
CA GLU A 21 -8.71 -54.87 -15.01
C GLU A 21 -8.94 -54.02 -16.27
N GLU A 22 -9.53 -54.57 -17.33
CA GLU A 22 -9.92 -53.80 -18.53
C GLU A 22 -10.96 -52.73 -18.22
N GLU A 23 -11.93 -53.03 -17.35
CA GLU A 23 -12.93 -52.04 -16.92
C GLU A 23 -12.34 -51.01 -15.95
N GLU A 24 -11.35 -51.37 -15.13
CA GLU A 24 -10.56 -50.43 -14.32
C GLU A 24 -9.84 -49.41 -15.21
N GLN A 25 -9.21 -49.86 -16.31
CA GLN A 25 -8.54 -48.98 -17.28
C GLN A 25 -9.50 -47.99 -17.97
N LYS A 26 -10.80 -48.32 -18.01
CA LYS A 26 -11.87 -47.45 -18.53
C LYS A 26 -12.54 -46.60 -17.44
N TYR A 27 -12.10 -46.71 -16.18
CA TYR A 27 -12.70 -46.09 -15.00
C TYR A 27 -14.14 -46.56 -14.70
N ASN A 28 -14.52 -47.76 -15.14
CA ASN A 28 -15.83 -48.37 -14.94
C ASN A 28 -15.88 -49.21 -13.64
N TRP A 29 -15.68 -48.57 -12.49
CA TRP A 29 -15.52 -49.24 -11.20
C TRP A 29 -16.66 -50.18 -10.81
N ASN A 30 -17.92 -49.78 -11.08
CA ASN A 30 -19.07 -50.63 -10.78
C ASN A 30 -19.02 -51.94 -11.58
N LYS A 31 -18.55 -51.88 -12.84
CA LYS A 31 -18.47 -53.07 -13.68
C LYS A 31 -17.36 -54.00 -13.24
N ALA A 32 -16.20 -53.45 -12.88
CA ALA A 32 -15.11 -54.21 -12.29
C ALA A 32 -15.55 -54.90 -10.98
N ILE A 33 -16.29 -54.20 -10.10
CA ILE A 33 -16.87 -54.78 -8.88
C ILE A 33 -17.85 -55.93 -9.20
N GLU A 34 -18.72 -55.77 -10.20
CA GLU A 34 -19.64 -56.85 -10.61
C GLU A 34 -18.88 -58.10 -11.08
N LEU A 35 -17.80 -57.92 -11.85
CA LEU A 35 -16.97 -59.02 -12.36
C LEU A 35 -16.24 -59.75 -11.22
N LEU A 36 -15.66 -59.00 -10.28
CA LEU A 36 -15.02 -59.59 -9.09
C LEU A 36 -16.03 -60.31 -8.18
N LYS A 37 -17.27 -59.81 -8.04
CA LYS A 37 -18.33 -60.52 -7.29
C LYS A 37 -18.77 -61.83 -7.97
N LYS A 38 -18.69 -61.91 -9.31
CA LYS A 38 -18.90 -63.18 -10.01
C LYS A 38 -17.76 -64.17 -9.72
N ALA A 39 -16.52 -63.68 -9.74
CA ALA A 39 -15.35 -64.48 -9.35
C ALA A 39 -15.45 -64.94 -7.88
N GLU A 40 -15.90 -64.07 -6.98
CA GLU A 40 -16.13 -64.35 -5.56
C GLU A 40 -17.04 -65.57 -5.40
N LYS A 41 -18.22 -65.54 -6.05
CA LYS A 41 -19.21 -66.62 -5.99
C LYS A 41 -18.61 -67.96 -6.45
N ILE A 42 -17.88 -67.97 -7.57
CA ILE A 42 -17.23 -69.18 -8.10
C ILE A 42 -16.16 -69.69 -7.11
N SER A 43 -15.37 -68.81 -6.50
CA SER A 43 -14.33 -69.21 -5.54
C SER A 43 -14.90 -69.80 -4.25
N LEU A 44 -15.99 -69.22 -3.73
CA LEU A 44 -16.69 -69.67 -2.52
C LEU A 44 -17.33 -71.04 -2.73
N ASP A 45 -18.01 -71.24 -3.87
CA ASP A 45 -18.63 -72.51 -4.24
C ASP A 45 -17.62 -73.66 -4.36
N LYS A 46 -16.33 -73.34 -4.52
CA LYS A 46 -15.23 -74.29 -4.73
C LYS A 46 -14.22 -74.36 -3.59
N GLY A 47 -14.38 -73.54 -2.54
CA GLY A 47 -13.50 -73.52 -1.37
C GLY A 47 -12.06 -73.09 -1.66
N LEU A 48 -11.83 -72.24 -2.67
CA LEU A 48 -10.48 -71.81 -3.10
C LEU A 48 -9.99 -70.62 -2.25
N LYS A 49 -9.50 -70.89 -1.03
CA LYS A 49 -9.17 -69.87 -0.01
C LYS A 49 -8.15 -68.82 -0.43
N GLU A 50 -7.10 -69.19 -1.14
CA GLU A 50 -6.10 -68.22 -1.61
C GLU A 50 -6.71 -67.23 -2.62
N ILE A 51 -7.50 -67.76 -3.58
CA ILE A 51 -8.20 -66.96 -4.59
C ILE A 51 -9.29 -66.10 -3.95
N GLU A 52 -10.02 -66.63 -2.97
CA GLU A 52 -10.98 -65.86 -2.15
C GLU A 52 -10.29 -64.63 -1.53
N GLY A 53 -9.11 -64.84 -0.94
CA GLY A 53 -8.30 -63.77 -0.39
C GLY A 53 -7.92 -62.73 -1.44
N ASP A 54 -7.45 -63.15 -2.61
CA ASP A 54 -7.02 -62.25 -3.70
C ASP A 54 -8.18 -61.44 -4.28
N ILE A 55 -9.36 -62.06 -4.44
CA ILE A 55 -10.58 -61.37 -4.88
C ILE A 55 -10.97 -60.29 -3.86
N TYR A 56 -10.97 -60.62 -2.57
CA TYR A 56 -11.30 -59.65 -1.53
C TYR A 56 -10.27 -58.54 -1.38
N TYR A 57 -8.98 -58.85 -1.59
CA TYR A 57 -7.93 -57.84 -1.61
C TYR A 57 -8.16 -56.85 -2.74
N LYS A 58 -8.39 -57.34 -3.97
CA LYS A 58 -8.67 -56.52 -5.15
C LYS A 58 -9.97 -55.72 -5.03
N LEU A 59 -11.03 -56.32 -4.48
CA LEU A 59 -12.26 -55.59 -4.14
C LEU A 59 -11.99 -54.45 -3.16
N GLY A 60 -11.12 -54.68 -2.17
CA GLY A 60 -10.65 -53.66 -1.23
C GLY A 60 -10.06 -52.44 -1.94
N GLU A 61 -9.15 -52.67 -2.89
CA GLU A 61 -8.53 -51.60 -3.69
C GLU A 61 -9.55 -50.85 -4.56
N ILE A 62 -10.40 -51.58 -5.28
CA ILE A 62 -11.37 -50.95 -6.19
C ILE A 62 -12.39 -50.13 -5.40
N TYR A 63 -12.88 -50.62 -4.26
CA TYR A 63 -13.77 -49.84 -3.40
C TYR A 63 -13.10 -48.56 -2.90
N GLN A 64 -11.81 -48.61 -2.57
CA GLN A 64 -11.05 -47.44 -2.16
C GLN A 64 -10.99 -46.40 -3.29
N ILE A 65 -10.69 -46.81 -4.52
CA ILE A 65 -10.62 -45.90 -5.68
C ILE A 65 -12.00 -45.34 -6.03
N ALA A 66 -12.99 -46.22 -6.13
CA ALA A 66 -14.35 -45.87 -6.51
C ALA A 66 -14.97 -44.84 -5.57
N ALA A 67 -14.45 -44.71 -4.34
CA ALA A 67 -14.81 -43.68 -3.39
C ALA A 67 -14.56 -42.26 -3.95
N ASP A 68 -13.43 -42.00 -4.62
CA ASP A 68 -13.05 -40.68 -5.17
C ASP A 68 -13.92 -40.24 -6.36
N PHE A 69 -14.73 -41.14 -6.91
CA PHE A 69 -15.67 -40.90 -8.02
C PHE A 69 -17.12 -40.74 -7.55
N GLN A 70 -17.41 -40.92 -6.26
CA GLN A 70 -18.78 -40.78 -5.74
C GLN A 70 -19.18 -39.32 -5.57
N LYS A 71 -20.48 -39.04 -5.74
CA LYS A 71 -21.03 -37.67 -5.68
C LYS A 71 -21.57 -37.25 -4.31
N THR A 72 -21.58 -38.15 -3.32
CA THR A 72 -22.11 -37.86 -1.97
C THR A 72 -21.21 -38.45 -0.88
N GLU A 73 -21.09 -37.75 0.24
CA GLU A 73 -20.29 -38.18 1.40
C GLU A 73 -20.69 -39.57 1.89
N GLU A 74 -22.00 -39.85 1.95
CA GLU A 74 -22.54 -41.16 2.35
C GLU A 74 -22.02 -42.30 1.46
N LYS A 75 -22.01 -42.11 0.14
CA LYS A 75 -21.51 -43.11 -0.81
C LYS A 75 -20.00 -43.30 -0.70
N ILE A 76 -19.27 -42.23 -0.44
CA ILE A 76 -17.82 -42.27 -0.21
C ILE A 76 -17.50 -43.08 1.05
N LEU A 77 -18.17 -42.77 2.16
CA LEU A 77 -18.01 -43.50 3.42
C LEU A 77 -18.41 -44.97 3.28
N ASN A 78 -19.50 -45.25 2.58
CA ASN A 78 -19.91 -46.62 2.28
C ASN A 78 -18.84 -47.37 1.48
N ASN A 79 -18.24 -46.75 0.46
CA ASN A 79 -17.14 -47.35 -0.29
C ASN A 79 -15.91 -47.61 0.59
N PHE A 80 -15.54 -46.69 1.48
CA PHE A 80 -14.46 -46.95 2.45
C PHE A 80 -14.79 -48.09 3.42
N GLN A 81 -16.03 -48.20 3.89
CA GLN A 81 -16.48 -49.31 4.73
C GLN A 81 -16.43 -50.65 3.98
N LEU A 82 -16.89 -50.67 2.74
CA LEU A 82 -16.78 -51.83 1.86
C LEU A 82 -15.33 -52.21 1.61
N SER A 83 -14.45 -51.24 1.40
CA SER A 83 -13.01 -51.45 1.26
C SER A 83 -12.40 -52.09 2.52
N ILE A 84 -12.64 -51.50 3.70
CA ILE A 84 -12.17 -52.04 4.99
C ILE A 84 -12.69 -53.45 5.23
N SER A 85 -13.98 -53.70 4.96
CA SER A 85 -14.56 -55.03 5.15
C SER A 85 -13.99 -56.07 4.17
N SER A 86 -13.68 -55.67 2.94
CA SER A 86 -13.05 -56.54 1.94
C SER A 86 -11.63 -56.91 2.36
N PHE A 87 -10.80 -55.94 2.78
CA PHE A 87 -9.48 -56.25 3.34
C PHE A 87 -9.56 -57.08 4.62
N GLN A 88 -10.60 -56.93 5.45
CA GLN A 88 -10.81 -57.77 6.62
C GLN A 88 -11.11 -59.23 6.24
N ARG A 89 -11.87 -59.46 5.17
CA ARG A 89 -12.12 -60.82 4.64
C ARG A 89 -10.86 -61.41 4.01
N ALA A 90 -10.12 -60.61 3.24
CA ALA A 90 -8.83 -60.99 2.68
C ALA A 90 -7.85 -61.44 3.78
N TYR A 91 -7.73 -60.65 4.85
CA TYR A 91 -6.94 -61.02 6.03
C TYR A 91 -7.37 -62.36 6.63
N ASN A 92 -8.66 -62.62 6.79
CA ASN A 92 -9.15 -63.88 7.35
C ASN A 92 -8.76 -65.07 6.46
N ALA A 93 -8.96 -64.95 5.14
CA ALA A 93 -8.60 -65.99 4.18
C ALA A 93 -7.09 -66.27 4.16
N PHE A 94 -6.27 -65.21 4.12
CA PHE A 94 -4.80 -65.34 4.15
C PHE A 94 -4.27 -65.88 5.48
N LYS A 95 -4.94 -65.57 6.59
CA LYS A 95 -4.63 -66.13 7.90
C LYS A 95 -4.87 -67.62 7.97
N GLU A 96 -5.96 -68.12 7.38
CA GLU A 96 -6.26 -69.56 7.33
C GLU A 96 -5.17 -70.35 6.58
N ILE A 97 -4.59 -69.76 5.52
CA ILE A 97 -3.51 -70.37 4.73
C ILE A 97 -2.10 -69.93 5.15
N GLN A 98 -1.96 -69.18 6.25
CA GLN A 98 -0.68 -68.69 6.79
C GLN A 98 0.19 -67.88 5.80
N ASN A 99 -0.44 -67.10 4.90
CA ASN A 99 0.28 -66.22 3.98
C ASN A 99 0.67 -64.90 4.68
N GLU A 100 1.88 -64.83 5.23
CA GLU A 100 2.33 -63.69 6.05
C GLU A 100 2.37 -62.35 5.30
N GLU A 101 2.85 -62.30 4.06
CA GLU A 101 2.96 -61.05 3.30
C GLU A 101 1.59 -60.43 3.02
N LYS A 102 0.61 -61.23 2.62
CA LYS A 102 -0.75 -60.75 2.34
C LYS A 102 -1.52 -60.45 3.63
N ILE A 103 -1.24 -61.15 4.74
CA ILE A 103 -1.74 -60.80 6.08
C ILE A 103 -1.26 -59.40 6.47
N ASN A 104 0.05 -59.15 6.39
CA ASN A 104 0.63 -57.85 6.74
C ASN A 104 0.09 -56.75 5.81
N ALA A 105 0.04 -56.97 4.50
CA ALA A 105 -0.52 -56.02 3.54
C ALA A 105 -1.97 -55.64 3.88
N SER A 106 -2.82 -56.64 4.13
CA SER A 106 -4.23 -56.44 4.50
C SER A 106 -4.38 -55.64 5.80
N LEU A 107 -3.57 -55.94 6.83
CA LEU A 107 -3.55 -55.18 8.09
C LEU A 107 -3.08 -53.73 7.90
N GLY A 108 -2.13 -53.51 7.00
CA GLY A 108 -1.68 -52.17 6.59
C GLY A 108 -2.84 -51.34 6.04
N PHE A 109 -3.55 -51.87 5.03
CA PHE A 109 -4.72 -51.23 4.44
C PHE A 109 -5.84 -50.99 5.44
N ILE A 110 -6.20 -51.99 6.26
CA ILE A 110 -7.24 -51.84 7.28
C ILE A 110 -6.95 -50.66 8.21
N ASN A 111 -5.72 -50.54 8.72
CA ASN A 111 -5.35 -49.48 9.65
C ASN A 111 -5.27 -48.11 8.97
N PHE A 112 -4.69 -48.05 7.76
CA PHE A 112 -4.63 -46.82 6.98
C PHE A 112 -6.04 -46.32 6.62
N LEU A 113 -6.90 -47.19 6.10
CA LEU A 113 -8.28 -46.88 5.71
C LEU A 113 -9.13 -46.44 6.91
N LYS A 114 -9.02 -47.13 8.06
CA LYS A 114 -9.69 -46.71 9.30
C LYS A 114 -9.30 -45.29 9.73
N CYS A 115 -8.03 -44.93 9.55
CA CYS A 115 -7.56 -43.58 9.83
C CYS A 115 -8.17 -42.56 8.85
N ILE A 116 -8.09 -42.81 7.54
CA ILE A 116 -8.49 -41.81 6.54
C ILE A 116 -10.01 -41.64 6.41
N SER A 117 -10.81 -42.68 6.67
CA SER A 117 -12.27 -42.62 6.59
C SER A 117 -12.92 -42.03 7.85
N GLY A 118 -12.13 -41.64 8.86
CA GLY A 118 -12.60 -40.93 10.05
C GLY A 118 -13.11 -41.83 11.19
N PHE A 119 -12.73 -43.10 11.24
CA PHE A 119 -13.10 -43.99 12.35
C PHE A 119 -12.25 -43.73 13.60
N LYS A 120 -12.76 -42.83 14.46
CA LYS A 120 -12.47 -42.62 15.90
C LYS A 120 -11.48 -41.52 16.28
N ASP A 121 -11.90 -40.78 17.31
CA ASP A 121 -11.22 -39.66 17.96
C ASP A 121 -10.04 -40.14 18.83
N GLY A 122 -8.80 -39.92 18.37
CA GLY A 122 -7.60 -39.99 19.22
C GLY A 122 -6.71 -41.23 19.05
N LYS A 123 -6.93 -42.07 18.03
CA LYS A 123 -6.06 -43.23 17.72
C LYS A 123 -5.37 -43.13 16.37
N GLU A 124 -5.48 -41.99 15.68
CA GLU A 124 -4.97 -41.75 14.33
C GLU A 124 -3.45 -42.03 14.25
N GLU A 125 -2.66 -41.48 15.17
CA GLU A 125 -1.21 -41.71 15.21
C GLU A 125 -0.87 -43.20 15.41
N ILE A 126 -1.60 -43.90 16.30
CA ILE A 126 -1.39 -45.32 16.58
C ILE A 126 -1.72 -46.15 15.33
N LEU A 127 -2.82 -45.84 14.65
CA LEU A 127 -3.24 -46.51 13.42
C LEU A 127 -2.22 -46.30 12.30
N LEU A 128 -1.72 -45.08 12.12
CA LEU A 128 -0.70 -44.76 11.10
C LEU A 128 0.64 -45.42 11.41
N LYS A 129 1.11 -45.39 12.66
CA LYS A 129 2.32 -46.11 13.09
C LYS A 129 2.19 -47.62 12.82
N SER A 130 1.03 -48.19 13.14
CA SER A 130 0.75 -49.61 12.90
C SER A 130 0.72 -49.94 11.41
N ALA A 131 0.01 -49.14 10.60
CA ALA A 131 -0.06 -49.32 9.16
C ALA A 131 1.34 -49.26 8.51
N LYS A 132 2.18 -48.28 8.89
CA LYS A 132 3.57 -48.15 8.44
C LYS A 132 4.37 -49.43 8.71
N ILE A 133 4.28 -49.96 9.93
CA ILE A 133 4.98 -51.19 10.33
C ILE A 133 4.52 -52.38 9.48
N TYR A 134 3.21 -52.53 9.27
CA TYR A 134 2.67 -53.64 8.48
C TYR A 134 3.06 -53.57 7.01
N PHE A 135 2.96 -52.40 6.36
CA PHE A 135 3.43 -52.21 4.99
C PHE A 135 4.92 -52.50 4.86
N LYS A 136 5.74 -52.01 5.80
CA LYS A 136 7.19 -52.29 5.82
C LYS A 136 7.50 -53.79 5.94
N LYS A 137 6.77 -54.53 6.78
CA LYS A 137 6.93 -55.98 6.90
C LYS A 137 6.55 -56.71 5.61
N ALA A 138 5.38 -56.42 5.05
CA ALA A 138 4.93 -57.01 3.78
C ALA A 138 5.94 -56.75 2.65
N LYS A 139 6.41 -55.51 2.53
CA LYS A 139 7.42 -55.08 1.56
C LYS A 139 8.72 -55.90 1.65
N LEU A 140 9.24 -56.13 2.85
CA LEU A 140 10.46 -56.90 3.07
C LEU A 140 10.28 -58.36 2.65
N ILE A 141 9.15 -58.98 3.02
CA ILE A 141 8.85 -60.37 2.65
C ILE A 141 8.69 -60.51 1.13
N TYR A 142 7.99 -59.59 0.46
CA TYR A 142 7.89 -59.61 -1.00
C TYR A 142 9.26 -59.44 -1.69
N LEU A 143 10.14 -58.60 -1.13
CA LEU A 143 11.49 -58.41 -1.65
C LEU A 143 12.33 -59.68 -1.50
N GLU A 144 12.23 -60.39 -0.37
CA GLU A 144 12.87 -61.69 -0.16
C GLU A 144 12.38 -62.77 -1.13
N LYS A 145 11.11 -62.67 -1.56
CA LYS A 145 10.49 -63.53 -2.57
C LYS A 145 10.73 -63.07 -4.02
N GLU A 146 11.58 -62.06 -4.24
CA GLU A 146 11.86 -61.45 -5.54
C GLU A 146 10.61 -60.87 -6.26
N ASN A 147 9.52 -60.63 -5.53
CA ASN A 147 8.30 -60.03 -6.07
C ASN A 147 8.39 -58.49 -6.00
N VAL A 148 9.07 -57.92 -6.99
CA VAL A 148 9.36 -56.48 -7.06
C VAL A 148 8.07 -55.64 -7.16
N LYS A 149 7.04 -56.11 -7.86
CA LYS A 149 5.80 -55.35 -8.09
C LYS A 149 5.05 -55.11 -6.78
N ASP A 150 4.81 -56.16 -6.01
CA ASP A 150 4.06 -56.06 -4.75
C ASP A 150 4.91 -55.41 -3.65
N SER A 151 6.24 -55.61 -3.67
CA SER A 151 7.15 -54.87 -2.78
C SER A 151 7.09 -53.36 -3.03
N LEU A 152 7.07 -52.95 -4.29
CA LEU A 152 6.96 -51.54 -4.69
C LEU A 152 5.61 -50.95 -4.29
N GLU A 153 4.53 -51.69 -4.50
CA GLU A 153 3.19 -51.32 -4.02
C GLU A 153 3.18 -51.02 -2.51
N MET A 154 3.69 -51.96 -1.70
CA MET A 154 3.76 -51.78 -0.25
C MET A 154 4.63 -50.57 0.12
N GLY A 155 5.70 -50.32 -0.62
CA GLY A 155 6.52 -49.10 -0.48
C GLY A 155 5.73 -47.81 -0.71
N ILE A 156 4.88 -47.77 -1.74
CA ILE A 156 4.04 -46.60 -2.05
C ILE A 156 3.09 -46.31 -0.88
N PHE A 157 2.41 -47.32 -0.34
CA PHE A 157 1.51 -47.14 0.80
C PHE A 157 2.24 -46.88 2.13
N GLU A 158 3.44 -47.43 2.32
CA GLU A 158 4.35 -47.06 3.41
C GLU A 158 4.64 -45.56 3.37
N SER A 159 4.97 -45.01 2.18
CA SER A 159 5.28 -43.59 2.02
C SER A 159 4.07 -42.67 2.27
N ARG A 160 2.88 -43.05 1.79
CA ARG A 160 1.62 -42.32 2.07
C ARG A 160 1.27 -42.31 3.55
N THR A 161 1.47 -43.44 4.21
CA THR A 161 1.22 -43.56 5.65
C THR A 161 2.19 -42.70 6.45
N LEU A 162 3.47 -42.71 6.08
CA LEU A 162 4.49 -41.88 6.70
C LEU A 162 4.21 -40.38 6.49
N ASN A 163 3.77 -39.98 5.30
CA ASN A 163 3.36 -38.61 5.03
C ASN A 163 2.13 -38.18 5.86
N SER A 164 1.13 -39.06 5.99
CA SER A 164 -0.02 -38.81 6.86
C SER A 164 0.38 -38.68 8.33
N LEU A 165 1.38 -39.45 8.78
CA LEU A 165 1.94 -39.36 10.14
C LEU A 165 2.67 -38.02 10.35
N LEU A 166 3.43 -37.54 9.36
CA LEU A 166 4.05 -36.21 9.38
C LEU A 166 2.99 -35.11 9.52
N ALA A 167 1.89 -35.19 8.78
CA ALA A 167 0.77 -34.26 8.89
C ALA A 167 0.15 -34.25 10.30
N GLN A 168 -0.03 -35.41 10.92
CA GLN A 168 -0.52 -35.51 12.31
C GLN A 168 0.44 -34.89 13.33
N LYS A 169 1.75 -35.09 13.17
CA LYS A 169 2.77 -34.46 14.04
C LYS A 169 2.77 -32.94 13.93
N LEU A 170 2.63 -32.41 12.72
CA LEU A 170 2.48 -30.98 12.45
C LEU A 170 1.27 -30.36 13.17
N LEU A 171 0.16 -31.08 13.18
CA LEU A 171 -1.11 -30.66 13.76
C LEU A 171 -1.06 -30.50 15.29
N HIS A 172 -0.38 -31.41 15.99
CA HIS A 172 -0.30 -31.44 17.45
C HIS A 172 0.83 -30.59 18.03
N ILE A 173 1.80 -30.18 17.20
CA ILE A 173 3.01 -29.45 17.63
C ILE A 173 3.80 -30.28 18.67
N ASP A 174 4.19 -31.49 18.28
CA ASP A 174 5.09 -32.35 19.05
C ASP A 174 6.58 -31.93 18.88
N GLU A 175 7.50 -32.56 19.61
CA GLU A 175 8.94 -32.24 19.63
C GLU A 175 9.58 -32.18 18.22
N HIS A 176 10.38 -31.14 17.96
CA HIS A 176 10.97 -30.84 16.62
C HIS A 176 11.86 -31.96 16.07
N THR A 177 12.57 -32.67 16.94
CA THR A 177 13.51 -33.74 16.60
C THR A 177 12.80 -34.91 15.89
N ASP A 178 11.67 -35.37 16.44
CA ASP A 178 10.88 -36.49 15.90
C ASP A 178 10.38 -36.21 14.48
N PHE A 179 9.99 -34.97 14.19
CA PHE A 179 9.50 -34.58 12.87
C PHE A 179 10.62 -34.65 11.81
N MET A 180 11.82 -34.14 12.13
CA MET A 180 12.94 -34.12 11.19
C MET A 180 13.38 -35.53 10.80
N GLU A 181 13.40 -36.46 11.77
CA GLU A 181 13.72 -37.86 11.51
C GLU A 181 12.71 -38.51 10.56
N LEU A 182 11.41 -38.31 10.81
CA LEU A 182 10.35 -38.83 9.95
C LEU A 182 10.40 -38.23 8.53
N ALA A 183 10.73 -36.94 8.41
CA ALA A 183 10.85 -36.25 7.12
C ALA A 183 12.02 -36.80 6.29
N LEU A 184 13.18 -37.02 6.92
CA LEU A 184 14.35 -37.64 6.28
C LEU A 184 14.08 -39.09 5.89
N GLU A 185 13.35 -39.83 6.72
CA GLU A 185 12.91 -41.19 6.40
C GLU A 185 12.01 -41.20 5.16
N TYR A 186 11.04 -40.28 5.09
CA TYR A 186 10.13 -40.15 3.96
C TYR A 186 10.86 -39.77 2.67
N GLU A 187 11.78 -38.80 2.72
CA GLU A 187 12.58 -38.40 1.57
C GLU A 187 13.38 -39.58 0.98
N LYS A 188 14.07 -40.34 1.84
CA LYS A 188 14.83 -41.53 1.41
C LYS A 188 13.92 -42.56 0.76
N LEU A 189 12.74 -42.77 1.35
CA LEU A 189 11.76 -43.74 0.86
C LEU A 189 11.21 -43.34 -0.52
N ILE A 190 10.82 -42.09 -0.73
CA ILE A 190 10.33 -41.59 -2.03
C ILE A 190 11.38 -41.74 -3.13
N LYS A 191 12.64 -41.38 -2.84
CA LYS A 191 13.75 -41.55 -3.80
C LYS A 191 13.95 -43.01 -4.19
N LYS A 192 13.88 -43.93 -3.22
CA LYS A 192 14.00 -45.37 -3.48
C LYS A 192 12.83 -45.90 -4.32
N ILE A 193 11.60 -45.55 -3.96
CA ILE A 193 10.39 -45.93 -4.71
C ILE A 193 10.47 -45.43 -6.14
N TRP A 194 10.90 -44.18 -6.37
CA TRP A 194 11.05 -43.64 -7.72
C TRP A 194 12.04 -44.45 -8.57
N GLN A 195 13.22 -44.79 -8.02
CA GLN A 195 14.21 -45.59 -8.72
C GLN A 195 13.67 -46.97 -9.14
N GLU A 196 12.91 -47.61 -8.26
CA GLU A 196 12.28 -48.90 -8.53
C GLU A 196 11.15 -48.78 -9.56
N LEU A 197 10.27 -47.78 -9.42
CA LEU A 197 9.15 -47.51 -10.32
C LEU A 197 9.62 -47.19 -11.74
N LYS A 198 10.68 -46.39 -11.88
CA LYS A 198 11.24 -46.00 -13.17
C LYS A 198 11.74 -47.19 -14.00
N ASN A 199 12.15 -48.27 -13.34
CA ASN A 199 12.63 -49.49 -13.99
C ASN A 199 11.49 -50.43 -14.42
N GLN A 200 10.24 -50.14 -14.05
CA GLN A 200 9.06 -50.96 -14.38
C GLN A 200 8.29 -50.32 -15.56
N GLN A 201 8.38 -50.91 -16.76
CA GLN A 201 7.77 -50.35 -17.97
C GLN A 201 6.23 -50.42 -17.98
N ASP A 202 5.64 -51.38 -17.26
CA ASP A 202 4.18 -51.54 -17.17
C ASP A 202 3.70 -51.67 -15.72
N PHE A 203 3.58 -50.52 -15.04
CA PHE A 203 3.05 -50.43 -13.68
C PHE A 203 1.60 -49.94 -13.68
N PRO A 204 0.70 -50.51 -12.86
CA PRO A 204 -0.72 -50.13 -12.84
C PRO A 204 -0.94 -48.65 -12.53
N GLU A 205 -1.86 -48.02 -13.25
CA GLU A 205 -2.13 -46.57 -13.18
C GLU A 205 -2.49 -46.12 -11.75
N PHE A 206 -3.28 -46.93 -11.04
CA PHE A 206 -3.70 -46.70 -9.66
C PHE A 206 -2.54 -46.46 -8.68
N TYR A 207 -1.50 -47.31 -8.73
CA TYR A 207 -0.40 -47.19 -7.79
C TYR A 207 0.50 -46.01 -8.12
N VAL A 208 0.71 -45.71 -9.42
CA VAL A 208 1.42 -44.50 -9.84
C VAL A 208 0.67 -43.26 -9.36
N TYR A 209 -0.66 -43.21 -9.53
CA TYR A 209 -1.50 -42.14 -9.01
C TYR A 209 -1.30 -41.93 -7.50
N HIS A 210 -1.24 -43.01 -6.71
CA HIS A 210 -1.01 -42.94 -5.27
C HIS A 210 0.41 -42.55 -4.86
N PHE A 211 1.43 -42.99 -5.59
CA PHE A 211 2.79 -42.50 -5.40
C PHE A 211 2.85 -40.98 -5.60
N VAL A 212 2.23 -40.52 -6.68
CA VAL A 212 2.19 -39.11 -7.06
C VAL A 212 1.37 -38.27 -6.06
N ILE A 213 0.24 -38.79 -5.56
CA ILE A 213 -0.52 -38.21 -4.43
C ILE A 213 0.33 -38.07 -3.17
N SER A 214 1.16 -39.07 -2.85
CA SER A 214 2.02 -38.99 -1.65
C SER A 214 2.93 -37.77 -1.71
N ILE A 215 3.49 -37.47 -2.89
CA ILE A 215 4.35 -36.30 -3.13
C ILE A 215 3.51 -35.02 -3.05
N VAL A 216 2.27 -35.02 -3.54
CA VAL A 216 1.37 -33.87 -3.40
C VAL A 216 1.17 -33.58 -1.95
N GLU A 217 0.57 -34.52 -1.22
CA GLU A 217 0.19 -34.39 0.18
C GLU A 217 1.38 -34.05 1.07
N SER A 218 2.60 -34.32 0.61
CA SER A 218 3.78 -33.85 1.31
C SER A 218 3.71 -32.32 1.48
N TRP A 219 3.27 -31.57 0.46
CA TRP A 219 3.37 -30.11 0.32
C TRP A 219 3.17 -29.27 1.58
N HIS A 220 2.24 -29.67 2.45
CA HIS A 220 2.03 -29.11 3.76
C HIS A 220 3.35 -28.91 4.52
N TRP A 221 4.31 -29.84 4.54
CA TRP A 221 5.61 -29.63 5.19
C TRP A 221 6.50 -28.53 4.59
N PHE A 222 6.36 -28.20 3.30
CA PHE A 222 7.12 -27.13 2.64
C PHE A 222 6.58 -25.77 3.06
N THR A 223 5.24 -25.71 3.24
CA THR A 223 4.49 -24.48 3.47
C THR A 223 4.17 -24.25 4.95
N THR A 224 4.26 -25.30 5.79
CA THR A 224 4.00 -25.26 7.24
C THR A 224 5.25 -25.39 8.10
N TYR A 225 5.08 -25.05 9.38
CA TYR A 225 6.11 -24.55 10.26
C TYR A 225 6.79 -25.63 11.08
N LEU A 226 8.01 -25.98 10.69
CA LEU A 226 9.06 -26.46 11.59
C LEU A 226 10.43 -25.93 11.18
N PRO A 227 11.39 -25.86 12.12
CA PRO A 227 12.80 -25.48 11.91
C PRO A 227 13.60 -26.55 11.14
N ALA A 228 13.07 -27.05 10.02
CA ALA A 228 13.96 -27.55 8.99
C ALA A 228 14.64 -26.33 8.37
N GLU A 229 15.97 -26.37 8.24
CA GLU A 229 16.72 -25.34 7.54
C GLU A 229 16.12 -25.16 6.13
N ASN A 230 15.86 -23.90 5.72
CA ASN A 230 15.23 -23.59 4.43
C ASN A 230 15.92 -24.29 3.24
N LEU A 231 17.23 -24.54 3.35
CA LEU A 231 18.02 -25.27 2.36
C LEU A 231 17.57 -26.73 2.21
N VAL A 232 17.31 -27.44 3.32
CA VAL A 232 16.86 -28.84 3.29
C VAL A 232 15.47 -28.94 2.64
N LYS A 233 14.56 -28.03 3.02
CA LYS A 233 13.22 -27.98 2.40
C LYS A 233 13.28 -27.72 0.90
N ARG A 234 14.12 -26.78 0.46
CA ARG A 234 14.28 -26.49 -0.96
C ARG A 234 14.91 -27.65 -1.73
N GLN A 235 15.89 -28.34 -1.15
CA GLN A 235 16.52 -29.49 -1.81
C GLN A 235 15.52 -30.63 -2.06
N PHE A 236 14.69 -30.95 -1.06
CA PHE A 236 13.64 -31.95 -1.25
C PHE A 236 12.63 -31.51 -2.34
N LEU A 237 12.29 -30.22 -2.41
CA LEU A 237 11.43 -29.66 -3.47
C LEU A 237 12.05 -29.85 -4.87
N ILE A 238 13.35 -29.59 -5.01
CA ILE A 238 14.10 -29.80 -6.26
C ILE A 238 14.06 -31.27 -6.68
N ASP A 239 14.28 -32.18 -5.73
CA ASP A 239 14.26 -33.62 -5.99
C ASP A 239 12.86 -34.10 -6.39
N ALA A 240 11.81 -33.64 -5.70
CA ALA A 240 10.42 -33.92 -6.06
C ALA A 240 10.07 -33.39 -7.46
N LYS A 241 10.50 -32.18 -7.82
CA LYS A 241 10.31 -31.61 -9.17
C LYS A 241 10.97 -32.49 -10.24
N LYS A 242 12.18 -32.98 -9.97
CA LYS A 242 12.89 -33.88 -10.88
C LYS A 242 12.11 -35.19 -11.09
N ILE A 243 11.63 -35.81 -10.01
CA ILE A 243 10.82 -37.03 -10.06
C ILE A 243 9.57 -36.82 -10.93
N ILE A 244 8.81 -35.76 -10.67
CA ILE A 244 7.56 -35.48 -11.40
C ILE A 244 7.84 -35.13 -12.87
N GLN A 245 8.93 -34.41 -13.17
CA GLN A 245 9.32 -34.13 -14.56
C GLN A 245 9.66 -35.42 -15.32
N GLU A 246 10.47 -36.31 -14.74
CA GLU A 246 10.79 -37.59 -15.37
C GLU A 246 9.54 -38.46 -15.58
N LEU A 247 8.58 -38.42 -14.64
CA LEU A 247 7.29 -39.10 -14.77
C LEU A 247 6.46 -38.53 -15.93
N ILE A 248 6.40 -37.20 -16.07
CA ILE A 248 5.77 -36.55 -17.23
C ILE A 248 6.43 -37.06 -18.51
N ASP A 249 7.76 -37.07 -18.59
CA ASP A 249 8.48 -37.47 -19.80
C ASP A 249 8.20 -38.94 -20.19
N ILE A 250 8.01 -39.84 -19.21
CA ILE A 250 7.66 -41.25 -19.43
C ILE A 250 6.21 -41.41 -19.90
N PHE A 251 5.26 -40.70 -19.28
CA PHE A 251 3.83 -40.95 -19.46
C PHE A 251 3.10 -39.93 -20.36
N GLU A 252 3.76 -38.88 -20.87
CA GLU A 252 3.12 -37.82 -21.69
C GLU A 252 2.43 -38.37 -22.94
N LYS A 253 2.94 -39.48 -23.50
CA LYS A 253 2.36 -40.16 -24.67
C LYS A 253 1.52 -41.40 -24.32
N SER A 254 1.33 -41.69 -23.03
CA SER A 254 0.58 -42.85 -22.57
C SER A 254 -0.94 -42.60 -22.59
N THR A 255 -1.73 -43.67 -22.56
CA THR A 255 -3.19 -43.61 -22.37
C THR A 255 -3.61 -43.42 -20.90
N LYS A 256 -2.64 -43.37 -19.97
CA LYS A 256 -2.85 -43.24 -18.52
C LYS A 256 -3.17 -41.78 -18.14
N LEU A 257 -4.38 -41.33 -18.49
CA LEU A 257 -4.82 -39.94 -18.37
C LEU A 257 -4.81 -39.43 -16.92
N MET A 258 -5.16 -40.28 -15.95
CA MET A 258 -5.19 -39.93 -14.54
C MET A 258 -3.80 -39.54 -14.05
N VAL A 259 -2.80 -40.35 -14.37
CA VAL A 259 -1.40 -40.16 -13.97
C VAL A 259 -0.82 -38.87 -14.54
N ILE A 260 -0.99 -38.64 -15.85
CA ILE A 260 -0.42 -37.45 -16.48
C ILE A 260 -1.11 -36.15 -16.03
N CYS A 261 -2.43 -36.19 -15.79
CA CYS A 261 -3.18 -35.06 -15.27
C CYS A 261 -2.68 -34.65 -13.87
N ILE A 262 -2.59 -35.62 -12.93
CA ILE A 262 -2.12 -35.32 -11.59
C ILE A 262 -0.66 -34.84 -11.62
N ALA A 263 0.20 -35.40 -12.48
CA ALA A 263 1.58 -34.96 -12.62
C ALA A 263 1.68 -33.49 -13.07
N TYR A 264 0.84 -33.06 -14.02
CA TYR A 264 0.76 -31.65 -14.42
C TYR A 264 0.33 -30.72 -13.29
N LEU A 265 -0.71 -31.10 -12.53
CA LEU A 265 -1.17 -30.32 -11.39
C LEU A 265 -0.08 -30.19 -10.32
N ILE A 266 0.66 -31.26 -10.05
CA ILE A 266 1.72 -31.26 -9.03
C ILE A 266 2.90 -30.45 -9.48
N TYR A 267 3.31 -30.62 -10.73
CA TYR A 267 4.42 -29.84 -11.23
C TYR A 267 4.08 -28.35 -11.23
N SER A 268 2.82 -27.99 -11.50
CA SER A 268 2.32 -26.64 -11.26
C SER A 268 2.49 -26.21 -9.80
N MET A 269 1.99 -27.02 -8.85
CA MET A 269 2.11 -26.76 -7.41
C MET A 269 3.54 -26.58 -6.94
N LEU A 270 4.47 -27.46 -7.33
CA LEU A 270 5.87 -27.40 -6.91
C LEU A 270 6.57 -26.14 -7.47
N ASN A 271 6.27 -25.73 -8.71
CA ASN A 271 6.76 -24.47 -9.25
C ASN A 271 6.18 -23.26 -8.51
N MET A 272 4.90 -23.31 -8.13
CA MET A 272 4.26 -22.28 -7.33
C MET A 272 4.89 -22.17 -5.93
N ILE A 273 5.12 -23.29 -5.24
CA ILE A 273 5.77 -23.33 -3.92
C ILE A 273 7.20 -22.77 -4.01
N ASP A 274 7.97 -23.14 -5.02
CA ASP A 274 9.33 -22.63 -5.26
C ASP A 274 9.30 -21.10 -5.41
N ALA A 275 8.39 -20.60 -6.24
CA ALA A 275 8.23 -19.16 -6.47
C ALA A 275 7.89 -18.38 -5.20
N ILE A 276 6.98 -18.90 -4.37
CA ILE A 276 6.48 -18.20 -3.19
C ILE A 276 7.49 -18.26 -2.05
N PHE A 277 8.00 -19.44 -1.73
CA PHE A 277 8.71 -19.70 -0.47
C PHE A 277 10.24 -19.72 -0.59
N PHE A 278 10.80 -19.91 -1.79
CA PHE A 278 12.24 -20.16 -1.93
C PHE A 278 12.96 -19.24 -2.92
N VAL A 279 12.21 -18.60 -3.83
CA VAL A 279 12.76 -17.67 -4.81
C VAL A 279 12.49 -16.25 -4.38
N ASP A 280 13.56 -15.52 -4.13
CA ASP A 280 13.53 -14.12 -3.70
C ASP A 280 13.96 -13.15 -4.80
N ASN A 281 14.39 -13.61 -5.98
CA ASN A 281 14.66 -12.75 -7.13
C ASN A 281 13.36 -12.55 -7.96
N GLN A 282 13.02 -11.30 -8.26
CA GLN A 282 11.75 -10.97 -8.94
C GLN A 282 11.59 -11.65 -10.31
N PHE A 283 12.67 -11.76 -11.09
CA PHE A 283 12.62 -12.33 -12.44
C PHE A 283 12.48 -13.84 -12.42
N GLU A 284 13.22 -14.49 -11.52
CA GLU A 284 13.15 -15.93 -11.32
C GLU A 284 11.77 -16.32 -10.75
N GLN A 285 11.24 -15.55 -9.80
CA GLN A 285 9.91 -15.76 -9.22
C GLN A 285 8.81 -15.68 -10.30
N LYS A 286 8.86 -14.67 -11.18
CA LYS A 286 7.96 -14.55 -12.33
C LYS A 286 8.03 -15.77 -13.25
N LYS A 287 9.23 -16.26 -13.53
CA LYS A 287 9.44 -17.45 -14.38
C LYS A 287 8.72 -18.66 -13.79
N TYR A 288 8.90 -18.92 -12.50
CA TYR A 288 8.26 -20.06 -11.84
C TYR A 288 6.73 -19.94 -11.75
N LEU A 289 6.18 -18.76 -11.48
CA LEU A 289 4.72 -18.56 -11.50
C LEU A 289 4.12 -18.77 -12.91
N LYS A 290 4.82 -18.32 -13.97
CA LYS A 290 4.40 -18.61 -15.35
C LYS A 290 4.48 -20.10 -15.70
N LEU A 291 5.50 -20.80 -15.20
CA LEU A 291 5.58 -22.25 -15.33
C LEU A 291 4.41 -22.93 -14.62
N ALA A 292 4.09 -22.51 -13.40
CA ALA A 292 2.93 -23.03 -12.67
C ALA A 292 1.64 -22.86 -13.49
N GLN A 293 1.38 -21.65 -13.99
CA GLN A 293 0.21 -21.38 -14.85
C GLN A 293 0.19 -22.25 -16.12
N LYS A 294 1.34 -22.44 -16.78
CA LYS A 294 1.45 -23.29 -17.98
C LYS A 294 1.05 -24.74 -17.69
N TRP A 295 1.59 -25.32 -16.62
CA TRP A 295 1.31 -26.71 -16.25
C TRP A 295 -0.10 -26.91 -15.72
N LEU A 296 -0.62 -25.92 -14.99
CA LEU A 296 -2.03 -25.91 -14.57
C LEU A 296 -2.96 -25.97 -15.77
N LYS A 297 -2.70 -25.18 -16.81
CA LYS A 297 -3.49 -25.18 -18.05
C LYS A 297 -3.41 -26.52 -18.80
N LYS A 298 -2.26 -27.21 -18.77
CA LYS A 298 -2.17 -28.58 -19.31
C LYS A 298 -3.09 -29.54 -18.53
N GLY A 299 -3.09 -29.50 -17.20
CA GLY A 299 -3.97 -30.31 -16.36
C GLY A 299 -5.46 -30.03 -16.62
N GLU A 300 -5.82 -28.76 -16.78
CA GLU A 300 -7.20 -28.32 -17.09
C GLU A 300 -7.78 -29.03 -18.33
N THR A 301 -6.98 -29.23 -19.38
CA THR A 301 -7.45 -29.89 -20.63
C THR A 301 -7.81 -31.36 -20.45
N LEU A 302 -7.32 -32.00 -19.38
CA LEU A 302 -7.54 -33.42 -19.11
C LEU A 302 -8.61 -33.66 -18.04
N LEU A 303 -8.87 -32.67 -17.18
CA LEU A 303 -9.83 -32.75 -16.06
C LEU A 303 -11.21 -33.33 -16.47
N PRO A 304 -11.85 -32.86 -17.57
CA PRO A 304 -13.17 -33.36 -17.96
C PRO A 304 -13.22 -34.85 -18.30
N LYS A 305 -12.08 -35.47 -18.64
CA LYS A 305 -11.99 -36.88 -19.06
C LYS A 305 -11.84 -37.86 -17.89
N ILE A 306 -11.46 -37.38 -16.71
CA ILE A 306 -11.04 -38.23 -15.57
C ILE A 306 -12.05 -38.19 -14.42
N SER A 307 -12.75 -37.05 -14.22
CA SER A 307 -13.90 -36.91 -13.30
C SER A 307 -13.69 -37.33 -11.82
N THR A 308 -12.49 -37.18 -11.24
CA THR A 308 -12.25 -37.47 -9.80
C THR A 308 -12.39 -36.25 -8.90
N ASN A 309 -12.99 -36.41 -7.71
CA ASN A 309 -13.16 -35.33 -6.74
C ASN A 309 -11.81 -34.73 -6.32
N SER A 310 -10.83 -35.57 -5.99
CA SER A 310 -9.50 -35.12 -5.55
C SER A 310 -8.79 -34.25 -6.59
N MET A 311 -8.86 -34.58 -7.88
CA MET A 311 -8.23 -33.75 -8.92
C MET A 311 -8.92 -32.41 -9.10
N PHE A 312 -10.25 -32.35 -9.08
CA PHE A 312 -10.95 -31.07 -9.17
C PHE A 312 -10.58 -30.16 -7.99
N ILE A 313 -10.52 -30.70 -6.78
CA ILE A 313 -10.14 -29.95 -5.57
C ILE A 313 -8.72 -29.41 -5.69
N ILE A 314 -7.75 -30.24 -6.11
CA ILE A 314 -6.36 -29.81 -6.33
C ILE A 314 -6.29 -28.75 -7.43
N PHE A 315 -6.98 -28.96 -8.56
CA PHE A 315 -6.99 -28.04 -9.69
C PHE A 315 -7.51 -26.66 -9.28
N TYR A 316 -8.70 -26.59 -8.68
CA TYR A 316 -9.27 -25.32 -8.25
C TYR A 316 -8.40 -24.66 -7.18
N PHE A 317 -7.83 -25.45 -6.24
CA PHE A 317 -6.85 -24.99 -5.27
C PHE A 317 -5.69 -24.22 -5.91
N LEU A 318 -5.03 -24.86 -6.88
CA LEU A 318 -3.89 -24.29 -7.56
C LEU A 318 -4.26 -23.12 -8.46
N ARG A 319 -5.46 -23.15 -9.06
CA ARG A 319 -5.95 -22.09 -9.94
C ARG A 319 -6.13 -20.78 -9.20
N PHE A 320 -6.85 -20.76 -8.08
CA PHE A 320 -7.01 -19.52 -7.33
C PHE A 320 -5.70 -19.06 -6.69
N THR A 321 -4.86 -20.00 -6.22
CA THR A 321 -3.59 -19.66 -5.57
C THR A 321 -2.64 -19.01 -6.56
N THR A 322 -2.49 -19.61 -7.74
CA THR A 322 -1.68 -19.05 -8.83
C THR A 322 -2.20 -17.69 -9.28
N ALA A 323 -3.52 -17.53 -9.42
CA ALA A 323 -4.13 -16.26 -9.83
C ALA A 323 -3.91 -15.13 -8.80
N ILE A 324 -4.08 -15.42 -7.50
CA ILE A 324 -3.88 -14.45 -6.42
C ILE A 324 -2.41 -14.04 -6.34
N PHE A 325 -1.46 -14.97 -6.41
CA PHE A 325 -0.04 -14.64 -6.36
C PHE A 325 0.46 -13.93 -7.62
N LEU A 326 -0.02 -14.31 -8.80
CA LEU A 326 0.25 -13.54 -10.02
C LEU A 326 -0.22 -12.10 -9.86
N THR A 327 -1.41 -11.88 -9.30
CA THR A 327 -1.94 -10.53 -9.03
C THR A 327 -1.10 -9.79 -7.98
N TYR A 328 -0.74 -10.47 -6.88
CA TYR A 328 0.08 -9.90 -5.79
C TYR A 328 1.43 -9.36 -6.30
N PHE A 329 2.07 -10.07 -7.23
CA PHE A 329 3.34 -9.65 -7.83
C PHE A 329 3.17 -8.75 -9.08
N GLY A 330 1.97 -8.22 -9.32
CA GLY A 330 1.70 -7.26 -10.40
C GLY A 330 1.62 -7.85 -11.80
N PHE A 331 1.36 -9.16 -11.93
CA PHE A 331 1.13 -9.85 -13.20
C PHE A 331 -0.37 -9.89 -13.57
N PHE A 332 -0.68 -9.91 -14.87
CA PHE A 332 -2.05 -9.89 -15.38
C PHE A 332 -2.79 -11.20 -15.08
N ALA A 333 -3.84 -11.16 -14.25
CA ALA A 333 -4.80 -12.25 -14.09
C ALA A 333 -6.13 -11.87 -14.76
N LYS A 334 -6.20 -11.99 -16.10
CA LYS A 334 -7.46 -11.85 -16.88
C LYS A 334 -8.54 -12.84 -16.38
N ASP A 335 -8.11 -13.92 -15.72
CA ASP A 335 -8.94 -15.03 -15.22
C ASP A 335 -9.59 -14.79 -13.85
N PHE A 336 -9.42 -13.61 -13.23
CA PHE A 336 -9.86 -13.40 -11.85
C PHE A 336 -11.38 -13.60 -11.65
N LYS A 337 -12.20 -13.25 -12.66
CA LYS A 337 -13.64 -13.50 -12.64
C LYS A 337 -13.96 -15.00 -12.62
N ASN A 338 -13.27 -15.78 -13.45
CA ASN A 338 -13.44 -17.24 -13.56
C ASN A 338 -13.05 -17.92 -12.22
N VAL A 339 -12.00 -17.42 -11.56
CA VAL A 339 -11.57 -17.91 -10.24
C VAL A 339 -12.67 -17.79 -9.16
N MET A 340 -13.53 -16.77 -9.25
CA MET A 340 -14.63 -16.58 -8.30
C MET A 340 -15.81 -17.51 -8.56
N GLU A 341 -16.10 -17.81 -9.83
CA GLU A 341 -17.13 -18.80 -10.21
C GLU A 341 -16.69 -20.22 -9.81
N ASP A 342 -15.42 -20.53 -10.01
CA ASP A 342 -14.77 -21.79 -9.61
C ASP A 342 -14.77 -22.03 -8.10
N LEU A 343 -14.77 -20.98 -7.29
CA LEU A 343 -14.76 -21.12 -5.84
C LEU A 343 -16.03 -21.81 -5.33
N ASN A 344 -17.20 -21.49 -5.90
CA ASN A 344 -18.44 -22.16 -5.53
C ASN A 344 -18.39 -23.65 -5.88
N LEU A 345 -17.77 -24.00 -7.03
CA LEU A 345 -17.52 -25.39 -7.41
C LEU A 345 -16.58 -26.07 -6.41
N PHE A 346 -15.48 -25.41 -6.03
CA PHE A 346 -14.56 -25.90 -5.00
C PHE A 346 -15.29 -26.15 -3.68
N ILE A 347 -16.05 -25.18 -3.16
CA ILE A 347 -16.79 -25.31 -1.89
C ILE A 347 -17.78 -26.48 -1.92
N ASN A 348 -18.42 -26.74 -3.06
CA ASN A 348 -19.36 -27.85 -3.21
C ASN A 348 -18.67 -29.22 -3.33
N LEU A 349 -17.46 -29.27 -3.88
CA LEU A 349 -16.66 -30.50 -4.02
C LEU A 349 -15.93 -30.86 -2.72
N VAL A 350 -15.58 -29.85 -1.94
CA VAL A 350 -14.80 -29.94 -0.71
C VAL A 350 -15.35 -30.99 0.28
N PRO A 351 -16.66 -31.06 0.59
CA PRO A 351 -17.24 -32.14 1.42
C PRO A 351 -17.01 -33.58 0.92
N LEU A 352 -16.65 -33.76 -0.36
CA LEU A 352 -16.41 -35.05 -0.99
C LEU A 352 -14.94 -35.52 -0.92
N SER A 353 -14.05 -34.79 -0.24
CA SER A 353 -12.63 -35.17 -0.13
C SER A 353 -12.31 -36.03 1.08
N PHE A 354 -11.42 -37.01 0.88
CA PHE A 354 -10.89 -37.90 1.92
C PHE A 354 -9.38 -38.10 1.71
N PRO A 355 -8.54 -38.10 2.75
CA PRO A 355 -8.89 -38.04 4.19
C PRO A 355 -9.44 -36.68 4.64
N LYS A 356 -10.36 -36.69 5.62
CA LYS A 356 -11.01 -35.46 6.11
C LYS A 356 -10.04 -34.42 6.71
N ILE A 357 -8.88 -34.86 7.16
CA ILE A 357 -7.83 -33.96 7.66
C ILE A 357 -7.12 -33.19 6.53
N VAL A 358 -6.94 -33.83 5.37
CA VAL A 358 -6.39 -33.18 4.17
C VAL A 358 -7.39 -32.16 3.62
N PHE A 359 -8.69 -32.46 3.71
CA PHE A 359 -9.78 -31.52 3.47
C PHE A 359 -9.66 -30.27 4.35
N GLU A 360 -9.59 -30.45 5.67
CA GLU A 360 -9.56 -29.32 6.61
C GLU A 360 -8.34 -28.42 6.34
N ASN A 361 -7.20 -29.04 6.05
CA ASN A 361 -5.98 -28.35 5.65
C ASN A 361 -6.17 -27.55 4.36
N THR A 362 -6.74 -28.17 3.33
CA THR A 362 -6.95 -27.53 2.03
C THR A 362 -7.88 -26.33 2.19
N VAL A 363 -8.99 -26.46 2.93
CA VAL A 363 -9.92 -25.35 3.21
C VAL A 363 -9.25 -24.22 3.99
N PHE A 364 -8.49 -24.55 5.04
CA PHE A 364 -7.73 -23.56 5.81
C PHE A 364 -6.71 -22.80 4.94
N LEU A 365 -6.02 -23.51 4.04
CA LEU A 365 -5.04 -22.91 3.14
C LEU A 365 -5.72 -22.05 2.08
N THR A 366 -6.85 -22.49 1.53
CA THR A 366 -7.71 -21.66 0.68
C THR A 366 -8.10 -20.37 1.40
N ALA A 367 -8.61 -20.46 2.64
CA ALA A 367 -8.97 -19.30 3.44
C ALA A 367 -7.79 -18.35 3.66
N SER A 368 -6.60 -18.90 3.95
CA SER A 368 -5.36 -18.12 4.12
C SER A 368 -4.95 -17.40 2.85
N VAL A 369 -5.06 -18.05 1.67
CA VAL A 369 -4.77 -17.44 0.37
C VAL A 369 -5.74 -16.29 0.07
N PHE A 370 -7.03 -16.44 0.37
CA PHE A 370 -7.98 -15.33 0.26
C PHE A 370 -7.68 -14.20 1.26
N THR A 371 -7.24 -14.50 2.48
CA THR A 371 -6.78 -13.47 3.43
C THR A 371 -5.59 -12.68 2.90
N ILE A 372 -4.62 -13.34 2.24
CA ILE A 372 -3.51 -12.65 1.54
C ILE A 372 -4.05 -11.76 0.43
N GLY A 373 -4.99 -12.27 -0.37
CA GLY A 373 -5.68 -11.48 -1.40
C GLY A 373 -6.35 -10.23 -0.83
N ALA A 374 -7.02 -10.36 0.33
CA ALA A 374 -7.71 -9.27 1.02
C ALA A 374 -6.73 -8.20 1.56
N LEU A 375 -5.56 -8.65 2.02
CA LEU A 375 -4.48 -7.77 2.48
C LEU A 375 -3.83 -6.97 1.34
N ASN A 376 -3.81 -7.52 0.13
CA ASN A 376 -3.18 -6.89 -1.01
C ASN A 376 -3.86 -5.57 -1.39
N ARG A 377 -3.21 -4.43 -1.11
CA ARG A 377 -3.73 -3.09 -1.41
C ARG A 377 -3.80 -2.77 -2.90
N SER A 378 -3.09 -3.51 -3.75
CA SER A 378 -3.22 -3.38 -5.21
C SER A 378 -4.55 -3.93 -5.72
N THR A 379 -5.19 -4.82 -4.96
CA THR A 379 -6.54 -5.33 -5.23
C THR A 379 -7.56 -4.22 -4.94
N PRO A 380 -8.55 -3.98 -5.81
CA PRO A 380 -9.65 -3.06 -5.53
C PRO A 380 -10.39 -3.38 -4.22
N ASP A 381 -10.82 -2.34 -3.48
CA ASP A 381 -11.42 -2.50 -2.15
C ASP A 381 -12.66 -3.42 -2.12
N ILE A 382 -13.52 -3.36 -3.14
CA ILE A 382 -14.68 -4.27 -3.25
C ILE A 382 -14.21 -5.73 -3.29
N GLN A 383 -13.21 -6.03 -4.11
CA GLN A 383 -12.67 -7.38 -4.24
C GLN A 383 -11.91 -7.82 -2.97
N ARG A 384 -11.22 -6.89 -2.29
CA ARG A 384 -10.59 -7.16 -0.98
C ARG A 384 -11.63 -7.56 0.06
N MET A 385 -12.76 -6.85 0.08
CA MET A 385 -13.89 -7.18 0.93
C MET A 385 -14.51 -8.54 0.56
N ASP A 386 -14.65 -8.85 -0.73
CA ASP A 386 -15.14 -10.16 -1.18
C ASP A 386 -14.22 -11.30 -0.73
N PHE A 387 -12.90 -11.14 -0.85
CA PHE A 387 -11.94 -12.13 -0.34
C PHE A 387 -12.00 -12.30 1.17
N ALA A 388 -12.12 -11.20 1.91
CA ALA A 388 -12.28 -11.27 3.36
C ALA A 388 -13.55 -12.04 3.74
N LYS A 389 -14.67 -11.76 3.06
CA LYS A 389 -15.95 -12.47 3.27
C LYS A 389 -15.86 -13.95 2.90
N ILE A 390 -15.23 -14.27 1.78
CA ILE A 390 -14.99 -15.65 1.34
C ILE A 390 -14.15 -16.40 2.37
N SER A 391 -13.04 -15.81 2.81
CA SER A 391 -12.16 -16.41 3.81
C SER A 391 -12.92 -16.68 5.11
N LEU A 392 -13.72 -15.71 5.59
CA LEU A 392 -14.59 -15.91 6.76
C LEU A 392 -15.66 -16.99 6.55
N ASN A 393 -16.19 -17.13 5.33
CA ASN A 393 -17.17 -18.18 5.03
C ASN A 393 -16.52 -19.56 5.04
N LEU A 394 -15.32 -19.70 4.46
CA LEU A 394 -14.53 -20.93 4.52
C LEU A 394 -14.19 -21.31 5.97
N GLU A 395 -13.86 -20.33 6.81
CA GLU A 395 -13.65 -20.53 8.25
C GLU A 395 -14.92 -21.00 8.99
N LYS A 396 -16.11 -20.65 8.50
CA LYS A 396 -17.38 -21.20 9.01
C LYS A 396 -17.60 -22.63 8.53
N VAL A 397 -17.27 -22.93 7.27
CA VAL A 397 -17.37 -24.26 6.62
C VAL A 397 -16.39 -25.28 7.21
N LEU A 398 -15.35 -24.87 7.94
CA LEU A 398 -14.53 -25.72 8.82
C LEU A 398 -15.34 -26.34 9.99
N ILE A 399 -16.50 -26.92 9.71
CA ILE A 399 -17.51 -27.47 10.64
C ILE A 399 -16.96 -28.67 11.44
N PHE A 400 -15.79 -29.21 11.12
CA PHE A 400 -15.14 -30.17 12.01
C PHE A 400 -14.61 -29.48 13.28
N SER A 401 -15.23 -29.83 14.40
CA SER A 401 -14.88 -29.38 15.75
C SER A 401 -13.45 -29.74 16.16
N LYS A 402 -12.76 -30.66 15.45
CA LYS A 402 -11.42 -31.14 15.79
C LYS A 402 -10.37 -30.03 15.73
N LEU A 403 -10.19 -29.34 14.60
CA LEU A 403 -9.19 -28.25 14.50
C LEU A 403 -9.52 -27.01 15.32
N LYS A 404 -10.78 -26.88 15.77
CA LYS A 404 -11.19 -25.83 16.71
C LYS A 404 -10.70 -26.12 18.14
N LYS A 405 -10.27 -27.35 18.44
CA LYS A 405 -9.76 -27.71 19.77
C LYS A 405 -8.36 -27.10 19.97
N PRO A 406 -8.06 -26.57 21.16
CA PRO A 406 -6.71 -26.11 21.52
C PRO A 406 -5.61 -27.18 21.38
N THR A 407 -5.97 -28.47 21.29
CA THR A 407 -5.05 -29.58 21.00
C THR A 407 -4.41 -29.49 19.61
N TYR A 408 -5.05 -28.77 18.68
CA TYR A 408 -4.54 -28.45 17.33
C TYR A 408 -4.05 -27.00 17.29
N LYS A 409 -3.08 -26.71 18.16
CA LYS A 409 -2.59 -25.36 18.54
C LYS A 409 -2.34 -24.44 17.33
N MET A 410 -1.84 -25.00 16.23
CA MET A 410 -1.45 -24.26 15.04
C MET A 410 -2.65 -23.68 14.26
N TYR A 411 -3.63 -24.53 13.94
CA TYR A 411 -4.86 -24.13 13.24
C TYR A 411 -5.72 -23.23 14.12
N TYR A 412 -5.79 -23.54 15.42
CA TYR A 412 -6.47 -22.71 16.39
C TYR A 412 -5.98 -21.26 16.32
N LEU A 413 -4.66 -21.05 16.33
CA LEU A 413 -4.09 -19.70 16.34
C LEU A 413 -4.19 -18.99 14.98
N ASN A 414 -3.87 -19.68 13.88
CA ASN A 414 -3.98 -19.08 12.55
C ASN A 414 -5.43 -18.72 12.19
N ARG A 415 -6.41 -19.47 12.70
CA ARG A 415 -7.82 -19.11 12.60
C ARG A 415 -8.09 -17.74 13.23
N TYR A 416 -7.58 -17.47 14.44
CA TYR A 416 -7.74 -16.14 15.03
C TYR A 416 -7.02 -15.06 14.23
N VAL A 417 -5.87 -15.37 13.62
CA VAL A 417 -5.19 -14.44 12.70
C VAL A 417 -6.09 -14.13 11.50
N ALA A 418 -6.65 -15.13 10.83
CA ALA A 418 -7.57 -14.96 9.71
C ALA A 418 -8.84 -14.21 10.13
N LEU A 419 -9.49 -14.60 11.23
CA LEU A 419 -10.65 -13.90 11.80
C LEU A 419 -10.31 -12.43 12.07
N SER A 420 -9.16 -12.17 12.67
CA SER A 420 -8.77 -10.81 13.01
C SER A 420 -8.53 -9.95 11.77
N ILE A 421 -7.76 -10.45 10.80
CA ILE A 421 -7.42 -9.73 9.57
C ILE A 421 -8.65 -9.50 8.69
N ASN A 422 -9.43 -10.55 8.43
CA ASN A 422 -10.56 -10.43 7.52
C ASN A 422 -11.64 -9.51 8.11
N ASN A 423 -11.92 -9.60 9.42
CA ASN A 423 -12.89 -8.70 10.05
C ASN A 423 -12.39 -7.25 10.06
N ILE A 424 -11.11 -6.97 10.34
CA ILE A 424 -10.63 -5.58 10.31
C ILE A 424 -10.67 -4.99 8.90
N ILE A 425 -10.39 -5.78 7.87
CA ILE A 425 -10.49 -5.31 6.47
C ILE A 425 -11.96 -5.01 6.13
N ILE A 426 -12.91 -5.86 6.52
CA ILE A 426 -14.33 -5.59 6.28
C ILE A 426 -14.76 -4.34 7.05
N GLY A 427 -14.38 -4.24 8.33
CA GLY A 427 -14.70 -3.09 9.17
C GLY A 427 -14.14 -1.76 8.63
N ASP A 428 -12.93 -1.78 8.08
CA ASP A 428 -12.26 -0.61 7.48
C ASP A 428 -12.89 -0.17 6.14
N LEU A 429 -13.45 -1.12 5.38
CA LEU A 429 -13.99 -0.86 4.03
C LEU A 429 -15.51 -0.64 4.00
N ILE A 430 -16.24 -1.10 5.01
CA ILE A 430 -17.69 -0.99 5.04
C ILE A 430 -18.15 0.41 5.45
N LYS A 431 -19.22 0.90 4.80
CA LYS A 431 -19.73 2.26 5.04
C LYS A 431 -20.67 2.36 6.24
N ASP A 432 -21.36 1.27 6.56
CA ASP A 432 -22.24 1.24 7.72
C ASP A 432 -21.39 1.26 9.00
N LYS A 433 -21.53 2.32 9.79
CA LYS A 433 -20.71 2.51 10.99
C LYS A 433 -20.98 1.46 12.06
N LYS A 434 -22.21 0.94 12.17
CA LYS A 434 -22.55 -0.06 13.17
C LYS A 434 -21.93 -1.41 12.80
N GLU A 435 -22.09 -1.83 11.55
CA GLU A 435 -21.48 -3.05 11.01
C GLU A 435 -19.94 -2.95 11.05
N SER A 436 -19.38 -1.77 10.76
CA SER A 436 -17.95 -1.50 10.90
C SER A 436 -17.46 -1.74 12.32
N CYS A 437 -18.14 -1.18 13.34
CA CYS A 437 -17.79 -1.37 14.74
C CYS A 437 -17.84 -2.85 15.16
N GLU A 438 -18.89 -3.59 14.77
CA GLU A 438 -19.01 -5.02 15.10
C GLU A 438 -17.82 -5.84 14.56
N HIS A 439 -17.41 -5.57 13.32
CA HIS A 439 -16.24 -6.21 12.72
C HIS A 439 -14.92 -5.81 13.41
N LEU A 440 -14.75 -4.54 13.76
CA LEU A 440 -13.57 -4.06 14.48
C LEU A 440 -13.46 -4.67 15.90
N GLU A 441 -14.59 -4.87 16.58
CA GLU A 441 -14.64 -5.55 17.89
C GLU A 441 -14.20 -7.01 17.78
N ILE A 442 -14.76 -7.78 16.84
CA ILE A 442 -14.35 -9.17 16.59
C ILE A 442 -12.85 -9.25 16.29
N SER A 443 -12.33 -8.30 15.52
CA SER A 443 -10.91 -8.25 15.21
C SER A 443 -10.05 -8.00 16.45
N SER A 444 -10.44 -7.05 17.30
CA SER A 444 -9.77 -6.71 18.55
C SER A 444 -9.77 -7.88 19.54
N GLU A 445 -10.90 -8.57 19.71
CA GLU A 445 -11.01 -9.76 20.57
C GLU A 445 -10.11 -10.90 20.07
N SER A 446 -10.14 -11.16 18.76
CA SER A 446 -9.26 -12.16 18.13
C SER A 446 -7.79 -11.80 18.31
N PHE A 447 -7.44 -10.51 18.22
CA PHE A 447 -6.07 -10.05 18.43
C PHE A 447 -5.60 -10.16 19.88
N LYS A 448 -6.50 -10.03 20.87
CA LYS A 448 -6.14 -10.30 22.28
C LYS A 448 -5.66 -11.74 22.46
N ILE A 449 -6.37 -12.71 21.87
CA ILE A 449 -6.00 -14.13 21.89
C ILE A 449 -4.65 -14.33 21.21
N ILE A 450 -4.46 -13.77 20.02
CA ILE A 450 -3.18 -13.80 19.29
C ILE A 450 -2.04 -13.26 20.15
N SER A 451 -2.22 -12.08 20.75
CA SER A 451 -1.12 -11.37 21.43
C SER A 451 -0.74 -11.94 22.80
N ASN A 452 -1.65 -12.69 23.43
CA ASN A 452 -1.41 -13.34 24.73
C ASN A 452 -0.89 -14.77 24.58
N TYR A 453 -0.99 -15.37 23.40
CA TYR A 453 -0.52 -16.72 23.17
C TYR A 453 1.01 -16.75 23.08
N SER A 454 1.65 -17.64 23.85
CA SER A 454 3.10 -17.80 23.86
C SER A 454 3.48 -19.26 23.64
N SER A 455 4.31 -19.51 22.62
CA SER A 455 4.91 -20.82 22.36
C SER A 455 6.22 -20.61 21.57
N PRO A 456 7.30 -21.34 21.90
CA PRO A 456 8.58 -21.22 21.20
C PRO A 456 8.48 -21.39 19.69
N ILE A 457 7.54 -22.22 19.20
CA ILE A 457 7.40 -22.50 17.76
C ILE A 457 6.79 -21.32 16.97
N LEU A 458 6.04 -20.44 17.65
CA LEU A 458 5.46 -19.24 17.03
C LEU A 458 6.52 -18.23 16.60
N ASN A 459 7.69 -18.26 17.27
CA ASN A 459 8.83 -17.45 16.87
C ASN A 459 9.36 -17.81 15.49
N TYR A 460 8.91 -18.93 14.91
CA TYR A 460 9.25 -19.36 13.56
C TYR A 460 8.05 -19.30 12.61
N ASN A 461 6.86 -18.91 13.09
CA ASN A 461 5.65 -18.85 12.28
C ASN A 461 5.44 -17.50 11.58
N VAL A 462 5.92 -17.36 10.35
CA VAL A 462 5.87 -16.12 9.56
C VAL A 462 4.45 -15.66 9.20
N PHE A 463 3.51 -16.58 8.97
CA PHE A 463 2.11 -16.32 8.65
C PHE A 463 1.41 -15.74 9.88
N TYR A 464 1.64 -16.36 11.04
CA TYR A 464 1.19 -15.83 12.32
C TYR A 464 1.82 -14.48 12.63
N LEU A 465 3.15 -14.35 12.57
CA LEU A 465 3.87 -13.13 12.91
C LEU A 465 3.50 -11.98 11.96
N GLY A 466 3.46 -12.25 10.65
CA GLY A 466 3.09 -11.28 9.62
C GLY A 466 1.62 -10.89 9.69
N GLY A 467 0.73 -11.84 9.99
CA GLY A 467 -0.68 -11.58 10.20
C GLY A 467 -0.93 -10.76 11.47
N ALA A 468 -0.33 -11.17 12.58
CA ALA A 468 -0.40 -10.47 13.87
C ALA A 468 0.13 -9.04 13.78
N SER A 469 1.25 -8.82 13.06
CA SER A 469 1.76 -7.47 12.84
C SER A 469 0.80 -6.61 12.02
N ARG A 470 0.23 -7.14 10.92
CA ARG A 470 -0.72 -6.40 10.07
C ARG A 470 -2.00 -6.05 10.83
N THR A 471 -2.55 -7.00 11.58
CA THR A 471 -3.66 -6.75 12.49
C THR A 471 -3.34 -5.63 13.47
N ALA A 472 -2.19 -5.68 14.14
CA ALA A 472 -1.80 -4.66 15.10
C ALA A 472 -1.69 -3.27 14.45
N ILE A 473 -1.13 -3.18 13.24
CA ILE A 473 -1.06 -1.93 12.47
C ILE A 473 -2.45 -1.39 12.15
N LEU A 474 -3.35 -2.25 11.66
CA LEU A 474 -4.70 -1.85 11.29
C LEU A 474 -5.54 -1.46 12.52
N LEU A 475 -5.38 -2.15 13.67
CA LEU A 475 -5.99 -1.77 14.93
C LEU A 475 -5.46 -0.42 15.44
N ALA A 476 -4.16 -0.15 15.29
CA ALA A 476 -3.59 1.14 15.63
C ALA A 476 -4.21 2.28 14.80
N LYS A 477 -4.40 2.07 13.49
CA LYS A 477 -5.04 3.06 12.61
C LYS A 477 -6.49 3.36 13.00
N ASN A 478 -7.23 2.32 13.40
CA ASN A 478 -8.65 2.43 13.76
C ASN A 478 -8.91 2.79 15.24
N SER A 479 -7.88 2.86 16.08
CA SER A 479 -8.04 3.24 17.50
C SER A 479 -8.23 4.75 17.66
N LEU A 480 -9.12 5.18 18.55
CA LEU A 480 -9.31 6.60 18.86
C LEU A 480 -8.33 7.11 19.92
N LYS A 481 -7.94 6.26 20.88
CA LYS A 481 -7.04 6.63 21.97
C LYS A 481 -5.59 6.50 21.55
N GLU A 482 -4.82 7.57 21.72
CA GLU A 482 -3.40 7.61 21.38
C GLU A 482 -2.56 6.54 22.13
N SER A 483 -2.86 6.30 23.41
CA SER A 483 -2.19 5.26 24.21
C SER A 483 -2.39 3.85 23.65
N GLU A 484 -3.57 3.57 23.10
CA GLU A 484 -3.88 2.29 22.42
C GLU A 484 -3.12 2.19 21.09
N LYS A 485 -3.07 3.27 20.29
CA LYS A 485 -2.28 3.33 19.05
C LYS A 485 -0.81 2.97 19.30
N ILE A 486 -0.20 3.61 20.30
CA ILE A 486 1.20 3.39 20.69
C ILE A 486 1.41 1.92 21.11
N ASN A 487 0.50 1.34 21.89
CA ASN A 487 0.59 -0.06 22.32
C ASN A 487 0.52 -1.02 21.12
N TYR A 488 -0.42 -0.81 20.19
CA TYR A 488 -0.55 -1.65 19.00
C TYR A 488 0.67 -1.54 18.08
N TYR A 489 1.21 -0.34 17.83
CA TYR A 489 2.43 -0.19 17.05
C TYR A 489 3.65 -0.87 17.70
N LYS A 490 3.79 -0.79 19.03
CA LYS A 490 4.84 -1.54 19.75
C LYS A 490 4.69 -3.06 19.58
N LYS A 491 3.46 -3.58 19.64
CA LYS A 491 3.19 -5.00 19.37
C LYS A 491 3.50 -5.37 17.91
N ALA A 492 3.13 -4.53 16.95
CA ALA A 492 3.44 -4.73 15.54
C ALA A 492 4.96 -4.83 15.30
N ILE A 493 5.75 -3.90 15.86
CA ILE A 493 7.22 -3.91 15.80
C ILE A 493 7.79 -5.23 16.35
N LYS A 494 7.29 -5.69 17.50
CA LYS A 494 7.74 -6.96 18.10
C LYS A 494 7.54 -8.13 17.13
N PHE A 495 6.36 -8.26 16.55
CA PHE A 495 6.06 -9.35 15.62
C PHE A 495 6.83 -9.23 14.29
N LEU A 496 6.98 -8.01 13.75
CA LEU A 496 7.76 -7.76 12.52
C LEU A 496 9.23 -8.11 12.71
N LEU A 497 9.87 -7.67 13.80
CA LEU A 497 11.27 -7.98 14.07
C LEU A 497 11.51 -9.48 14.22
N GLN A 498 10.57 -10.20 14.85
CA GLN A 498 10.62 -11.67 14.90
C GLN A 498 10.50 -12.28 13.50
N SER A 499 9.55 -11.78 12.68
CA SER A 499 9.31 -12.29 11.33
C SER A 499 10.50 -12.07 10.39
N ILE A 500 11.12 -10.88 10.44
CA ILE A 500 12.28 -10.50 9.62
C ILE A 500 13.48 -11.42 9.88
N ARG A 501 13.69 -11.86 11.13
CA ARG A 501 14.78 -12.78 11.49
C ARG A 501 14.68 -14.14 10.80
N ILE A 502 13.47 -14.58 10.46
CA ILE A 502 13.24 -15.89 9.81
C ILE A 502 13.64 -15.84 8.32
N LYS A 503 13.67 -14.63 7.72
CA LYS A 503 14.08 -14.40 6.31
C LYS A 503 13.32 -15.27 5.28
N GLN A 504 12.05 -15.58 5.53
CA GLN A 504 11.21 -16.28 4.54
C GLN A 504 10.86 -15.35 3.36
N PRO A 505 11.28 -15.64 2.12
CA PRO A 505 11.12 -14.77 0.95
C PRO A 505 9.74 -14.11 0.81
N PHE A 506 8.67 -14.90 0.94
CA PHE A 506 7.30 -14.45 0.70
C PHE A 506 6.89 -13.20 1.49
N PHE A 507 7.14 -13.19 2.80
CA PHE A 507 6.76 -12.07 3.68
C PHE A 507 7.92 -11.14 4.00
N HIS A 508 9.16 -11.58 3.80
CA HIS A 508 10.33 -10.81 4.23
C HIS A 508 10.39 -9.46 3.53
N ILE A 509 10.09 -9.41 2.23
CA ILE A 509 10.08 -8.17 1.44
C ILE A 509 9.10 -7.16 2.04
N GLU A 510 7.83 -7.56 2.23
CA GLU A 510 6.79 -6.68 2.75
C GLU A 510 7.07 -6.29 4.22
N ASN A 511 7.57 -7.22 5.03
CA ASN A 511 7.83 -6.96 6.45
C ASN A 511 9.02 -6.01 6.67
N LEU A 512 10.07 -6.08 5.83
CA LEU A 512 11.18 -5.11 5.81
C LEU A 512 10.68 -3.70 5.47
N PHE A 513 9.71 -3.59 4.57
CA PHE A 513 9.10 -2.29 4.26
C PHE A 513 8.22 -1.78 5.41
N LEU A 514 7.32 -2.64 5.91
CA LEU A 514 6.36 -2.31 6.96
C LEU A 514 7.01 -1.90 8.28
N ILE A 515 8.16 -2.47 8.65
CA ILE A 515 8.83 -2.09 9.90
C ILE A 515 9.30 -0.63 9.86
N GLY A 516 9.73 -0.13 8.69
CA GLY A 516 10.03 1.28 8.47
C GLY A 516 8.79 2.16 8.66
N ASP A 517 7.66 1.77 8.05
CA ASP A 517 6.38 2.50 8.14
C ASP A 517 5.89 2.57 9.60
N VAL A 518 5.97 1.47 10.34
CA VAL A 518 5.51 1.44 11.74
C VAL A 518 6.40 2.27 12.65
N TYR A 519 7.73 2.27 12.44
CA TYR A 519 8.60 3.19 13.16
C TYR A 519 8.29 4.65 12.82
N TYR A 520 8.00 4.97 11.55
CA TYR A 520 7.63 6.33 11.14
C TYR A 520 6.35 6.81 11.84
N GLU A 521 5.28 6.00 11.81
CA GLU A 521 4.01 6.34 12.46
C GLU A 521 4.14 6.42 13.99
N LEU A 522 4.92 5.52 14.61
CA LEU A 522 5.20 5.60 16.04
C LEU A 522 6.02 6.85 16.40
N GLY A 523 6.98 7.22 15.54
CA GLY A 523 7.79 8.43 15.69
C GLY A 523 6.94 9.70 15.64
N LYS A 524 5.94 9.75 14.76
CA LYS A 524 4.96 10.85 14.69
C LYS A 524 4.13 10.99 15.97
N LEU A 525 3.65 9.87 16.53
CA LEU A 525 2.84 9.90 17.76
C LEU A 525 3.66 10.31 18.99
N ILE A 526 4.89 9.80 19.12
CA ILE A 526 5.72 10.04 20.31
C ILE A 526 6.54 11.35 20.17
N ASN A 527 6.69 11.84 18.94
CA ASN A 527 7.54 12.97 18.57
C ASN A 527 9.00 12.79 19.06
N ASP A 528 9.60 11.63 18.76
CA ASP A 528 10.97 11.26 19.16
C ASP A 528 11.86 10.94 17.94
N ASP A 529 12.86 11.79 17.72
CA ASP A 529 13.88 11.67 16.67
C ASP A 529 14.60 10.31 16.67
N LYS A 530 14.76 9.67 17.83
CA LYS A 530 15.39 8.35 17.92
C LYS A 530 14.54 7.28 17.24
N ILE A 531 13.22 7.43 17.22
CA ILE A 531 12.30 6.51 16.54
C ILE A 531 12.33 6.77 15.03
N PHE A 532 12.38 8.03 14.59
CA PHE A 532 12.59 8.37 13.18
C PHE A 532 13.90 7.80 12.64
N LYS A 533 15.00 7.84 13.43
CA LYS A 533 16.26 7.18 13.07
C LYS A 533 16.13 5.65 12.92
N LYS A 534 15.27 4.99 13.71
CA LYS A 534 14.97 3.56 13.51
C LYS A 534 14.19 3.29 12.22
N SER A 535 13.27 4.19 11.86
CA SER A 535 12.57 4.14 10.57
C SER A 535 13.55 4.28 9.41
N TYR A 536 14.47 5.24 9.49
CA TYR A 536 15.55 5.41 8.50
C TYR A 536 16.37 4.12 8.31
N LEU A 537 16.87 3.53 9.40
CA LEU A 537 17.68 2.31 9.34
C LEU A 537 16.90 1.13 8.75
N ALA A 538 15.62 0.98 9.13
CA ALA A 538 14.74 -0.03 8.55
C ALA A 538 14.57 0.10 7.03
N TYR A 539 14.37 1.32 6.52
CA TYR A 539 14.26 1.53 5.07
C TYR A 539 15.60 1.30 4.35
N MET A 540 16.74 1.63 4.97
CA MET A 540 18.06 1.32 4.42
C MET A 540 18.29 -0.19 4.28
N ASP A 541 17.97 -0.96 5.33
CA ASP A 541 18.04 -2.43 5.28
C ASP A 541 17.12 -3.00 4.17
N ALA A 542 15.93 -2.42 4.02
CA ALA A 542 14.98 -2.79 2.98
C ALA A 542 15.52 -2.49 1.57
N ILE A 543 16.10 -1.30 1.36
CA ILE A 543 16.72 -0.88 0.09
C ILE A 543 17.84 -1.84 -0.32
N GLU A 544 18.75 -2.17 0.61
CA GLU A 544 19.85 -3.10 0.34
C GLU A 544 19.31 -4.46 -0.11
N TYR A 545 18.32 -4.99 0.61
CA TYR A 545 17.68 -6.25 0.26
C TYR A 545 17.00 -6.20 -1.11
N PHE A 546 16.12 -5.21 -1.37
CA PHE A 546 15.36 -5.13 -2.62
C PHE A 546 16.24 -4.94 -3.84
N LYS A 547 17.28 -4.11 -3.73
CA LYS A 547 18.21 -3.83 -4.84
C LYS A 547 18.94 -5.10 -5.26
N ASN A 548 19.43 -5.89 -4.32
CA ASN A 548 20.10 -7.17 -4.59
C ASN A 548 19.17 -8.22 -5.22
N LYS A 549 17.85 -8.05 -5.07
CA LYS A 549 16.83 -8.98 -5.57
C LYS A 549 16.07 -8.51 -6.81
N GLY A 550 16.39 -7.30 -7.29
CA GLY A 550 15.83 -6.73 -8.52
C GLY A 550 14.49 -6.02 -8.37
N TYR A 551 13.97 -5.81 -7.14
CA TYR A 551 12.71 -5.11 -6.89
C TYR A 551 12.89 -3.59 -6.91
N PHE A 552 13.32 -3.03 -8.04
CA PHE A 552 13.65 -1.59 -8.15
C PHE A 552 12.45 -0.66 -7.90
N ASN A 553 11.22 -1.13 -8.13
CA ASN A 553 10.02 -0.38 -7.76
C ASN A 553 9.86 -0.25 -6.24
N LEU A 554 10.25 -1.27 -5.47
CA LEU A 554 10.23 -1.22 -4.00
C LEU A 554 11.40 -0.42 -3.45
N VAL A 555 12.57 -0.47 -4.12
CA VAL A 555 13.70 0.41 -3.82
C VAL A 555 13.29 1.88 -3.95
N GLY A 556 12.63 2.25 -5.07
CA GLY A 556 12.13 3.60 -5.27
C GLY A 556 11.15 4.04 -4.20
N SER A 557 10.18 3.19 -3.84
CA SER A 557 9.23 3.46 -2.76
C SER A 557 9.89 3.61 -1.39
N ALA A 558 10.93 2.84 -1.09
CA ALA A 558 11.65 2.93 0.17
C ALA A 558 12.45 4.25 0.25
N TYR A 559 13.04 4.70 -0.86
CA TYR A 559 13.70 6.01 -0.93
C TYR A 559 12.71 7.17 -0.77
N ILE A 560 11.48 7.08 -1.32
CA ILE A 560 10.41 8.07 -1.04
C ILE A 560 10.18 8.17 0.46
N ASN A 561 9.98 7.04 1.14
CA ASN A 561 9.73 7.04 2.58
C ASN A 561 10.93 7.56 3.38
N LEU A 562 12.15 7.23 2.97
CA LEU A 562 13.35 7.75 3.59
C LEU A 562 13.45 9.28 3.42
N ALA A 563 13.05 9.83 2.27
CA ALA A 563 12.93 11.27 2.08
C ALA A 563 11.91 11.90 3.05
N LYS A 564 10.77 11.24 3.32
CA LYS A 564 9.80 11.68 4.33
C LYS A 564 10.37 11.70 5.76
N VAL A 565 11.24 10.74 6.08
CA VAL A 565 11.95 10.69 7.37
C VAL A 565 12.93 11.87 7.47
N GLU A 566 13.70 12.14 6.42
CA GLU A 566 14.67 13.24 6.38
C GLU A 566 13.99 14.62 6.43
N ASP A 567 12.90 14.84 5.68
CA ASP A 567 12.07 16.07 5.74
C ASP A 567 11.54 16.29 7.17
N ARG A 568 11.07 15.23 7.84
CA ARG A 568 10.62 15.29 9.25
C ARG A 568 11.75 15.65 10.22
N LEU A 569 12.98 15.24 9.94
CA LEU A 569 14.17 15.60 10.71
C LEU A 569 14.73 17.00 10.33
N GLY A 570 14.14 17.69 9.36
CA GLY A 570 14.59 19.00 8.87
C GLY A 570 15.75 18.95 7.86
N ASN A 571 16.07 17.76 7.33
CA ASN A 571 17.19 17.52 6.43
C ASN A 571 16.76 17.59 4.94
N PHE A 572 16.27 18.75 4.49
CA PHE A 572 15.66 18.91 3.16
C PHE A 572 16.56 18.52 1.97
N ILE A 573 17.88 18.77 2.05
CA ILE A 573 18.83 18.36 0.99
C ILE A 573 18.91 16.83 0.92
N SER A 574 19.05 16.16 2.06
CA SER A 574 19.03 14.70 2.12
C SER A 574 17.69 14.14 1.62
N ALA A 575 16.56 14.79 1.96
CA ALA A 575 15.25 14.41 1.44
C ALA A 575 15.20 14.49 -0.09
N ALA A 576 15.67 15.60 -0.67
CA ALA A 576 15.79 15.77 -2.12
C ALA A 576 16.65 14.67 -2.76
N GLU A 577 17.84 14.39 -2.22
CA GLU A 577 18.72 13.34 -2.73
C GLU A 577 18.05 11.96 -2.74
N ASN A 578 17.26 11.64 -1.72
CA ASN A 578 16.52 10.38 -1.66
C ASN A 578 15.39 10.35 -2.69
N TYR A 579 14.65 11.44 -2.92
CA TYR A 579 13.71 11.50 -4.04
C TYR A 579 14.41 11.30 -5.40
N LYS A 580 15.62 11.85 -5.58
CA LYS A 580 16.40 11.62 -6.81
C LYS A 580 16.79 10.14 -6.97
N LYS A 581 17.26 9.48 -5.90
CA LYS A 581 17.52 8.03 -5.91
C LYS A 581 16.26 7.21 -6.19
N ALA A 582 15.10 7.67 -5.74
CA ALA A 582 13.82 7.04 -6.06
C ALA A 582 13.52 7.11 -7.56
N VAL A 583 13.70 8.28 -8.19
CA VAL A 583 13.56 8.47 -9.65
C VAL A 583 14.47 7.51 -10.43
N ASP A 584 15.75 7.44 -10.06
CA ASP A 584 16.72 6.57 -10.74
C ASP A 584 16.36 5.08 -10.60
N SER A 585 15.79 4.70 -9.45
CA SER A 585 15.31 3.34 -9.20
C SER A 585 14.05 3.04 -10.01
N PHE A 586 13.15 4.01 -10.18
CA PHE A 586 11.98 3.86 -11.03
C PHE A 586 12.34 3.75 -12.51
N ASP A 587 13.38 4.44 -12.98
CA ASP A 587 13.90 4.22 -14.34
C ASP A 587 14.33 2.77 -14.56
N GLN A 588 15.05 2.17 -13.61
CA GLN A 588 15.40 0.75 -13.65
C GLN A 588 14.17 -0.16 -13.60
N ALA A 589 13.17 0.18 -12.77
CA ALA A 589 11.91 -0.56 -12.70
C ALA A 589 11.11 -0.48 -14.02
N ILE A 590 11.09 0.67 -14.69
CA ILE A 590 10.37 0.86 -15.96
C ILE A 590 10.98 0.00 -17.06
N LEU A 591 12.31 -0.18 -17.10
CA LEU A 591 12.97 -1.07 -18.07
C LEU A 591 12.53 -2.55 -17.95
N THR A 592 12.07 -2.95 -16.75
CA THR A 592 11.71 -4.35 -16.45
C THR A 592 10.21 -4.59 -16.48
N LEU A 593 9.42 -3.52 -16.30
CA LEU A 593 7.96 -3.55 -16.18
C LEU A 593 7.24 -2.85 -17.34
N THR A 594 7.95 -2.48 -18.41
CA THR A 594 7.59 -1.52 -19.48
C THR A 594 6.20 -1.74 -20.11
N TYR A 595 5.68 -2.97 -20.09
CA TYR A 595 4.40 -3.34 -20.70
C TYR A 595 3.32 -3.79 -19.69
N THR A 596 3.45 -3.40 -18.42
CA THR A 596 2.49 -3.72 -17.37
C THR A 596 1.71 -2.49 -16.92
N ARG A 597 0.50 -2.69 -16.38
CA ARG A 597 -0.25 -1.62 -15.70
C ARG A 597 0.59 -0.97 -14.58
N LEU A 598 1.46 -1.75 -13.94
CA LEU A 598 2.40 -1.28 -12.93
C LEU A 598 3.49 -0.37 -13.52
N GLY A 599 4.06 -0.69 -14.68
CA GLY A 599 5.04 0.15 -15.38
C GLY A 599 4.51 1.55 -15.70
N LYS A 600 3.29 1.66 -16.26
CA LYS A 600 2.63 2.95 -16.50
C LYS A 600 2.39 3.75 -15.21
N LYS A 601 2.04 3.07 -14.11
CA LYS A 601 1.87 3.70 -12.79
C LYS A 601 3.20 4.21 -12.24
N ILE A 602 4.27 3.42 -12.38
CA ILE A 602 5.62 3.82 -11.96
C ILE A 602 6.11 5.03 -12.77
N GLU A 603 5.82 5.10 -14.08
CA GLU A 603 6.17 6.28 -14.88
C GLU A 603 5.48 7.55 -14.38
N LYS A 604 4.20 7.46 -14.00
CA LYS A 604 3.50 8.56 -13.34
C LYS A 604 4.10 8.91 -11.98
N LEU A 605 4.41 7.89 -11.16
CA LEU A 605 5.04 8.07 -9.84
C LEU A 605 6.38 8.78 -9.95
N LYS A 606 7.20 8.36 -10.91
CA LYS A 606 8.48 8.96 -11.21
C LYS A 606 8.33 10.47 -11.43
N LYS A 607 7.42 10.90 -12.32
CA LYS A 607 7.16 12.33 -12.60
C LYS A 607 6.69 13.07 -11.35
N TYR A 608 5.80 12.47 -10.55
CA TYR A 608 5.36 13.08 -9.29
C TYR A 608 6.51 13.24 -8.29
N VAL A 609 7.40 12.25 -8.21
CA VAL A 609 8.57 12.25 -7.32
C VAL A 609 9.65 13.24 -7.80
N GLU A 610 9.79 13.45 -9.11
CA GLU A 610 10.63 14.52 -9.67
C GLU A 610 10.16 15.90 -9.18
N ALA A 611 8.84 16.15 -9.11
CA ALA A 611 8.32 17.39 -8.53
C ALA A 611 8.66 17.51 -7.03
N TRP A 612 8.56 16.42 -6.27
CA TRP A 612 8.91 16.42 -4.84
C TRP A 612 10.41 16.62 -4.58
N ASN A 613 11.29 16.10 -5.45
CA ASN A 613 12.71 16.44 -5.38
C ASN A 613 12.93 17.95 -5.47
N LEU A 614 12.28 18.63 -6.43
CA LEU A 614 12.37 20.08 -6.60
C LEU A 614 11.76 20.84 -5.40
N ILE A 615 10.65 20.37 -4.84
CA ILE A 615 10.03 20.95 -3.64
C ILE A 615 10.99 20.92 -2.45
N GLU A 616 11.68 19.80 -2.22
CA GLU A 616 12.66 19.69 -1.13
C GLU A 616 13.91 20.55 -1.36
N ILE A 617 14.35 20.68 -2.62
CA ILE A 617 15.41 21.64 -3.00
C ILE A 617 14.95 23.08 -2.70
N ALA A 618 13.71 23.42 -3.06
CA ALA A 618 13.14 24.74 -2.81
C ALA A 618 13.10 25.06 -1.31
N LYS A 619 12.63 24.12 -0.48
CA LYS A 619 12.67 24.24 0.99
C LYS A 619 14.09 24.47 1.52
N SER A 620 15.09 23.75 0.98
CA SER A 620 16.47 23.97 1.39
C SER A 620 16.97 25.38 1.05
N TYR A 621 16.60 25.94 -0.09
CA TYR A 621 16.98 27.30 -0.47
C TYR A 621 16.24 28.34 0.36
N HIS A 622 14.95 28.12 0.61
CA HIS A 622 14.11 28.97 1.46
C HIS A 622 14.69 29.12 2.87
N VAL A 623 15.09 28.01 3.52
CA VAL A 623 15.71 28.04 4.86
C VAL A 623 17.06 28.77 4.86
N LYS A 624 17.75 28.82 3.72
CA LYS A 624 18.99 29.60 3.54
C LYS A 624 18.73 31.04 3.09
N GLU A 625 17.46 31.46 3.01
CA GLU A 625 17.00 32.75 2.49
C GLU A 625 17.45 33.06 1.04
N ASP A 626 17.68 32.02 0.24
CA ASP A 626 17.93 32.12 -1.20
C ASP A 626 16.61 31.98 -1.97
N HIS A 627 15.76 32.98 -1.78
CA HIS A 627 14.39 33.00 -2.28
C HIS A 627 14.31 32.95 -3.82
N TYR A 628 15.35 33.41 -4.53
CA TYR A 628 15.39 33.34 -5.99
C TYR A 628 15.47 31.88 -6.48
N ASN A 629 16.39 31.09 -5.92
CA ASN A 629 16.50 29.68 -6.29
C ASN A 629 15.31 28.87 -5.75
N ALA A 630 14.76 29.22 -4.58
CA ALA A 630 13.54 28.61 -4.07
C ALA A 630 12.35 28.81 -5.03
N GLN A 631 12.15 30.04 -5.52
CA GLN A 631 11.13 30.38 -6.51
C GLN A 631 11.22 29.47 -7.74
N ILE A 632 12.40 29.40 -8.38
CA ILE A 632 12.60 28.62 -9.62
C ILE A 632 12.20 27.16 -9.43
N ASN A 633 12.61 26.56 -8.31
CA ASN A 633 12.33 25.16 -8.04
C ASN A 633 10.84 24.91 -7.77
N TYR A 634 10.15 25.79 -7.03
CA TYR A 634 8.70 25.69 -6.84
C TYR A 634 7.92 25.88 -8.15
N GLU A 635 8.32 26.80 -9.03
CA GLU A 635 7.71 26.98 -10.36
C GLU A 635 7.85 25.71 -11.22
N GLN A 636 9.05 25.12 -11.25
CA GLN A 636 9.30 23.88 -11.98
C GLN A 636 8.48 22.71 -11.41
N ALA A 637 8.43 22.55 -10.10
CA ALA A 637 7.61 21.53 -9.45
C ALA A 637 6.12 21.71 -9.77
N SER A 638 5.60 22.94 -9.70
CA SER A 638 4.22 23.28 -10.05
C SER A 638 3.92 22.92 -11.51
N ASN A 639 4.82 23.22 -12.44
CA ASN A 639 4.66 22.89 -13.86
C ASN A 639 4.60 21.37 -14.11
N ILE A 640 5.41 20.57 -13.41
CA ILE A 640 5.33 19.11 -13.49
C ILE A 640 3.97 18.62 -12.97
N LEU A 641 3.56 19.08 -11.78
CA LEU A 641 2.30 18.69 -11.14
C LEU A 641 1.08 19.07 -11.99
N LYS A 642 1.09 20.25 -12.64
CA LYS A 642 0.03 20.73 -13.53
C LYS A 642 -0.25 19.77 -14.69
N ASN A 643 0.79 19.09 -15.16
CA ASN A 643 0.71 18.12 -16.26
C ASN A 643 0.31 16.69 -15.79
N LEU A 644 0.20 16.46 -14.48
CA LEU A 644 -0.25 15.19 -13.91
C LEU A 644 -1.74 15.27 -13.55
N ARG A 645 -2.61 14.68 -14.37
CA ARG A 645 -4.09 14.78 -14.25
C ARG A 645 -4.60 14.51 -12.83
N GLU A 646 -4.04 13.51 -12.15
CA GLU A 646 -4.47 13.07 -10.82
C GLU A 646 -3.99 13.99 -9.68
N TYR A 647 -2.90 14.74 -9.90
CA TYR A 647 -2.23 15.58 -8.88
C TYR A 647 -2.16 17.07 -9.24
N LYS A 648 -2.72 17.47 -10.38
CA LYS A 648 -2.76 18.88 -10.83
C LYS A 648 -3.44 19.83 -9.84
N PHE A 649 -4.21 19.30 -8.89
CA PHE A 649 -4.80 20.08 -7.80
C PHE A 649 -3.76 20.62 -6.81
N GLU A 650 -2.56 20.04 -6.73
CA GLU A 650 -1.46 20.53 -5.90
C GLU A 650 -0.66 21.66 -6.58
N ALA A 651 -0.75 21.78 -7.91
CA ALA A 651 0.04 22.73 -8.68
C ALA A 651 -0.22 24.21 -8.30
N PRO A 652 -1.48 24.68 -8.12
CA PRO A 652 -1.75 26.06 -7.70
C PRO A 652 -1.10 26.41 -6.36
N TYR A 653 -1.06 25.47 -5.41
CA TYR A 653 -0.43 25.68 -4.11
C TYR A 653 1.08 25.94 -4.22
N TYR A 654 1.79 25.13 -5.02
CA TYR A 654 3.22 25.34 -5.23
C TYR A 654 3.53 26.55 -6.15
N SER A 655 2.58 26.93 -7.01
CA SER A 655 2.64 28.19 -7.75
C SER A 655 2.56 29.40 -6.81
N ALA A 656 1.64 29.37 -5.84
CA ALA A 656 1.52 30.42 -4.82
C ALA A 656 2.78 30.53 -3.95
N TRP A 657 3.43 29.40 -3.64
CA TRP A 657 4.74 29.36 -2.98
C TRP A 657 5.83 30.07 -3.78
N ALA A 658 5.94 29.82 -5.08
CA ALA A 658 6.90 30.53 -5.93
C ALA A 658 6.70 32.06 -5.89
N ILE A 659 5.45 32.52 -5.90
CA ILE A 659 5.13 33.95 -5.82
C ILE A 659 5.46 34.52 -4.43
N LEU A 660 5.26 33.74 -3.36
CA LEU A 660 5.70 34.11 -2.02
C LEU A 660 7.22 34.29 -1.95
N GLU A 661 7.99 33.34 -2.48
CA GLU A 661 9.46 33.45 -2.54
C GLU A 661 9.90 34.70 -3.31
N LYS A 662 9.23 35.00 -4.43
CA LYS A 662 9.47 36.25 -5.16
C LYS A 662 9.22 37.49 -4.29
N ALA A 663 8.13 37.50 -3.52
CA ALA A 663 7.83 38.60 -2.60
C ALA A 663 8.88 38.75 -1.49
N GLU A 664 9.35 37.65 -0.91
CA GLU A 664 10.42 37.66 0.10
C GLU A 664 11.74 38.19 -0.49
N ASN A 665 12.10 37.78 -1.72
CA ASN A 665 13.29 38.30 -2.41
C ASN A 665 13.19 39.83 -2.64
N LEU A 666 12.04 40.33 -3.09
CA LEU A 666 11.80 41.76 -3.29
C LEU A 666 11.84 42.55 -1.98
N SER A 667 11.26 42.00 -0.90
CA SER A 667 11.32 42.59 0.44
C SER A 667 12.77 42.70 0.93
N LYS A 668 13.57 41.63 0.76
CA LYS A 668 15.01 41.59 1.09
C LYS A 668 15.82 42.62 0.32
N GLN A 669 15.43 42.95 -0.91
CA GLN A 669 16.04 44.00 -1.74
C GLN A 669 15.54 45.42 -1.40
N ASN A 670 14.70 45.59 -0.39
CA ASN A 670 14.04 46.86 -0.02
C ASN A 670 13.15 47.47 -1.12
N LYS A 671 12.63 46.64 -2.04
CA LYS A 671 11.65 47.07 -3.06
C LYS A 671 10.23 46.98 -2.49
N HIS A 672 9.92 47.79 -1.48
CA HIS A 672 8.71 47.64 -0.66
C HIS A 672 7.40 47.67 -1.45
N GLN A 673 7.30 48.52 -2.48
CA GLN A 673 6.10 48.62 -3.30
C GLN A 673 5.88 47.33 -4.11
N GLU A 674 6.88 46.89 -4.87
CA GLU A 674 6.83 45.63 -5.63
C GLU A 674 6.60 44.43 -4.69
N ALA A 675 7.23 44.43 -3.50
CA ALA A 675 7.04 43.38 -2.50
C ALA A 675 5.61 43.35 -1.96
N ALA A 676 5.03 44.50 -1.60
CA ALA A 676 3.64 44.59 -1.15
C ALA A 676 2.67 44.12 -2.24
N GLU A 677 2.82 44.60 -3.47
CA GLU A 677 2.02 44.15 -4.62
C GLU A 677 2.13 42.63 -4.81
N THR A 678 3.34 42.07 -4.73
CA THR A 678 3.58 40.62 -4.90
C THR A 678 3.03 39.80 -3.73
N TYR A 679 3.11 40.26 -2.47
CA TYR A 679 2.45 39.59 -1.34
C TYR A 679 0.92 39.62 -1.48
N SER A 680 0.36 40.70 -2.05
CA SER A 680 -1.06 40.76 -2.35
C SER A 680 -1.46 39.73 -3.41
N VAL A 681 -0.65 39.55 -4.46
CA VAL A 681 -0.89 38.49 -5.45
C VAL A 681 -0.76 37.10 -4.78
N SER A 682 0.28 36.88 -3.96
CA SER A 682 0.50 35.59 -3.30
C SER A 682 -0.64 35.18 -2.37
N LYS A 683 -1.20 36.10 -1.57
CA LYS A 683 -2.37 35.78 -0.73
C LYS A 683 -3.60 35.39 -1.57
N ASP A 684 -3.80 36.02 -2.73
CA ASP A 684 -4.93 35.74 -3.61
C ASP A 684 -4.74 34.37 -4.29
N GLU A 685 -3.51 34.05 -4.71
CA GLU A 685 -3.16 32.73 -5.27
C GLU A 685 -3.29 31.60 -4.24
N PHE A 686 -2.92 31.82 -2.97
CA PHE A 686 -3.18 30.83 -1.92
C PHE A 686 -4.67 30.64 -1.65
N LYS A 687 -5.47 31.71 -1.75
CA LYS A 687 -6.94 31.62 -1.64
C LYS A 687 -7.51 30.80 -2.80
N ASP A 688 -7.10 31.08 -4.03
CA ASP A 688 -7.54 30.37 -5.23
C ASP A 688 -7.10 28.89 -5.18
N ALA A 689 -5.89 28.60 -4.68
CA ALA A 689 -5.44 27.25 -4.40
C ALA A 689 -6.36 26.54 -3.39
N THR A 690 -6.76 27.19 -2.30
CA THR A 690 -7.74 26.65 -1.34
C THR A 690 -9.08 26.34 -2.02
N GLU A 691 -9.58 27.21 -2.90
CA GLU A 691 -10.83 26.99 -3.64
C GLU A 691 -10.73 25.77 -4.57
N VAL A 692 -9.63 25.64 -5.32
CA VAL A 692 -9.33 24.45 -6.13
C VAL A 692 -9.30 23.21 -5.25
N LEU A 693 -8.52 23.21 -4.17
CA LEU A 693 -8.38 22.07 -3.25
C LEU A 693 -9.73 21.65 -2.66
N ASN A 694 -10.57 22.59 -2.23
CA ASN A 694 -11.92 22.31 -1.73
C ASN A 694 -12.80 21.63 -2.79
N SER A 695 -12.72 22.08 -4.06
CA SER A 695 -13.46 21.46 -5.16
C SER A 695 -13.03 20.01 -5.41
N TYR A 696 -11.76 19.67 -5.17
CA TYR A 696 -11.27 18.29 -5.24
C TYR A 696 -11.66 17.48 -4.01
N LEU A 697 -11.60 18.08 -2.81
CA LEU A 697 -12.00 17.43 -1.56
C LEU A 697 -13.43 16.88 -1.64
N GLN A 698 -14.35 17.64 -2.24
CA GLN A 698 -15.75 17.23 -2.45
C GLN A 698 -15.91 16.06 -3.45
N LYS A 699 -14.97 15.91 -4.39
CA LYS A 699 -15.02 14.89 -5.46
C LYS A 699 -14.29 13.61 -5.10
N ARG A 700 -13.35 13.66 -4.14
CA ARG A 700 -12.53 12.51 -3.73
C ARG A 700 -13.25 11.63 -2.73
N LYS A 701 -12.93 10.34 -2.77
CA LYS A 701 -13.54 9.31 -1.92
C LYS A 701 -12.55 8.65 -0.95
N TYR A 702 -11.25 8.75 -1.21
CA TYR A 702 -10.24 8.03 -0.45
C TYR A 702 -9.79 8.81 0.79
N PRO A 703 -9.77 8.20 1.99
CA PRO A 703 -9.40 8.88 3.24
C PRO A 703 -8.03 9.57 3.22
N GLU A 704 -7.01 8.96 2.62
CA GLU A 704 -5.66 9.54 2.56
C GLU A 704 -5.58 10.74 1.61
N ASP A 705 -6.35 10.72 0.51
CA ASP A 705 -6.51 11.88 -0.36
C ASP A 705 -7.22 13.02 0.37
N LEU A 706 -8.27 12.70 1.13
CA LEU A 706 -8.99 13.67 1.94
C LEU A 706 -8.06 14.27 3.00
N GLU A 707 -7.33 13.45 3.74
CA GLU A 707 -6.36 13.91 4.74
C GLU A 707 -5.30 14.83 4.13
N ARG A 708 -4.71 14.42 2.99
CA ARG A 708 -3.71 15.22 2.28
C ARG A 708 -4.26 16.55 1.77
N ILE A 709 -5.41 16.53 1.12
CA ILE A 709 -6.05 17.75 0.60
C ILE A 709 -6.45 18.67 1.77
N SER A 710 -7.02 18.13 2.85
CA SER A 710 -7.36 18.90 4.06
C SER A 710 -6.13 19.55 4.69
N LYS A 711 -5.00 18.82 4.78
CA LYS A 711 -3.72 19.40 5.25
C LYS A 711 -3.25 20.53 4.34
N LEU A 712 -3.27 20.34 3.01
CA LEU A 712 -2.89 21.39 2.07
C LEU A 712 -3.78 22.62 2.18
N ILE A 713 -5.10 22.45 2.35
CA ILE A 713 -6.04 23.55 2.60
C ILE A 713 -5.67 24.30 3.88
N GLN A 714 -5.46 23.56 4.98
CA GLN A 714 -5.09 24.16 6.25
C GLN A 714 -3.82 24.99 6.13
N VAL A 715 -2.80 24.46 5.45
CA VAL A 715 -1.55 25.19 5.29
C VAL A 715 -1.65 26.33 4.27
N ALA A 716 -2.41 26.19 3.20
CA ALA A 716 -2.68 27.30 2.27
C ALA A 716 -3.33 28.49 3.00
N GLU A 717 -4.26 28.25 3.93
CA GLU A 717 -4.86 29.29 4.75
C GLU A 717 -3.87 29.94 5.73
N ILE A 718 -2.97 29.14 6.33
CA ILE A 718 -1.86 29.66 7.14
C ILE A 718 -0.96 30.56 6.30
N ARG A 719 -0.59 30.14 5.08
CA ARG A 719 0.27 30.91 4.17
C ARG A 719 -0.42 32.17 3.66
N LYS A 720 -1.72 32.12 3.35
CA LYS A 720 -2.52 33.31 3.02
C LYS A 720 -2.49 34.34 4.15
N THR A 721 -2.66 33.88 5.39
CA THR A 721 -2.62 34.73 6.58
C THR A 721 -1.24 35.36 6.75
N TYR A 722 -0.17 34.58 6.58
CA TYR A 722 1.21 35.07 6.59
C TYR A 722 1.44 36.14 5.51
N CYS A 723 1.06 35.87 4.25
CA CYS A 723 1.18 36.83 3.14
C CYS A 723 0.39 38.12 3.41
N THR A 724 -0.80 37.99 4.02
CA THR A 724 -1.61 39.15 4.42
C THR A 724 -0.88 39.98 5.47
N ALA A 725 -0.26 39.35 6.48
CA ALA A 725 0.50 40.06 7.50
C ALA A 725 1.74 40.75 6.91
N ARG A 726 2.47 40.09 6.00
CA ARG A 726 3.62 40.67 5.28
C ARG A 726 3.23 41.84 4.39
N TYR A 727 2.10 41.74 3.69
CA TYR A 727 1.52 42.87 2.94
C TYR A 727 1.27 44.08 3.82
N GLN A 728 0.69 43.89 5.01
CA GLN A 728 0.46 44.97 5.97
C GLN A 728 1.79 45.61 6.42
N ILE A 729 2.83 44.80 6.70
CA ILE A 729 4.16 45.31 7.07
C ILE A 729 4.77 46.17 5.95
N GLU A 730 4.82 45.68 4.71
CA GLU A 730 5.42 46.44 3.61
C GLU A 730 4.63 47.72 3.30
N THR A 731 3.29 47.67 3.40
CA THR A 731 2.43 48.85 3.27
C THR A 731 2.67 49.85 4.40
N ALA A 732 2.82 49.39 5.65
CA ALA A 732 3.14 50.25 6.79
C ALA A 732 4.47 51.00 6.59
N ARG A 733 5.46 50.33 6.02
CA ARG A 733 6.76 50.96 5.69
C ARG A 733 6.63 52.04 4.62
N LEU A 734 5.80 51.81 3.60
CA LEU A 734 5.52 52.81 2.57
C LEU A 734 4.80 54.04 3.14
N GLU A 735 3.80 53.84 4.00
CA GLU A 735 3.06 54.93 4.63
C GLU A 735 3.92 55.69 5.66
N SER A 736 4.76 54.98 6.44
CA SER A 736 5.74 55.60 7.34
C SER A 736 6.73 56.49 6.56
N LYS A 737 7.22 56.03 5.39
CA LYS A 737 8.08 56.84 4.50
C LYS A 737 7.39 58.09 3.94
N LYS A 738 6.06 58.08 3.79
CA LYS A 738 5.27 59.26 3.40
C LYS A 738 4.96 60.20 4.56
N GLY A 739 5.33 59.83 5.80
CA GLY A 739 5.02 60.58 7.02
C GLY A 739 3.62 60.27 7.61
N ASN A 740 2.90 59.28 7.06
CA ASN A 740 1.57 58.88 7.52
C ASN A 740 1.67 57.90 8.71
N HIS A 741 2.30 58.34 9.78
CA HIS A 741 2.69 57.51 10.94
C HIS A 741 1.51 56.83 11.66
N LEU A 742 0.34 57.50 11.77
CA LEU A 742 -0.86 56.87 12.35
C LEU A 742 -1.35 55.68 11.52
N VAL A 743 -1.37 55.83 10.19
CA VAL A 743 -1.77 54.75 9.27
C VAL A 743 -0.77 53.61 9.35
N ALA A 744 0.53 53.91 9.37
CA ALA A 744 1.59 52.91 9.54
C ALA A 744 1.43 52.13 10.86
N ALA A 745 1.16 52.80 11.98
CA ALA A 745 0.90 52.16 13.26
C ALA A 745 -0.29 51.20 13.22
N GLU A 746 -1.42 51.61 12.61
CA GLU A 746 -2.59 50.74 12.46
C GLU A 746 -2.29 49.49 11.62
N LEU A 747 -1.53 49.64 10.55
CA LEU A 747 -1.12 48.53 9.69
C LEU A 747 -0.18 47.56 10.44
N TYR A 748 0.78 48.06 11.21
CA TYR A 748 1.62 47.22 12.08
C TYR A 748 0.83 46.50 13.16
N ASN A 749 -0.17 47.17 13.75
CA ASN A 749 -1.07 46.53 14.71
C ASN A 749 -1.85 45.38 14.05
N LYS A 750 -2.43 45.60 12.86
CA LYS A 750 -3.11 44.55 12.09
C LYS A 750 -2.18 43.37 11.78
N ALA A 751 -0.94 43.65 11.34
CA ALA A 751 0.06 42.62 11.10
C ALA A 751 0.37 41.82 12.37
N SER A 752 0.53 42.50 13.52
CA SER A 752 0.79 41.83 14.80
C SER A 752 -0.33 40.87 15.20
N SER A 753 -1.60 41.28 15.09
CA SER A 753 -2.74 40.40 15.40
C SER A 753 -2.78 39.16 14.51
N LEU A 754 -2.40 39.28 13.24
CA LEU A 754 -2.32 38.13 12.34
C LEU A 754 -1.19 37.17 12.74
N PHE A 755 -0.01 37.68 13.11
CA PHE A 755 1.09 36.84 13.59
C PHE A 755 0.80 36.19 14.95
N GLU A 756 0.10 36.88 15.84
CA GLU A 756 -0.37 36.32 17.11
C GLU A 756 -1.32 35.14 16.88
N ASN A 757 -2.28 35.28 15.95
CA ASN A 757 -3.17 34.20 15.55
C ASN A 757 -2.38 33.02 14.96
N LEU A 758 -1.40 33.28 14.11
CA LEU A 758 -0.53 32.24 13.56
C LEU A 758 0.25 31.50 14.66
N CYS A 759 0.76 32.19 15.68
CA CYS A 759 1.45 31.55 16.81
C CYS A 759 0.60 30.53 17.58
N GLN A 760 -0.73 30.69 17.57
CA GLN A 760 -1.64 29.75 18.24
C GLN A 760 -1.85 28.46 17.45
N ILE A 761 -1.60 28.49 16.13
CA ILE A 761 -1.79 27.34 15.24
C ILE A 761 -0.58 26.39 15.26
N TYR A 762 0.62 26.91 15.51
CA TYR A 762 1.85 26.12 15.49
C TYR A 762 2.09 25.42 16.83
N GLU A 763 2.25 24.08 16.77
CA GLU A 763 2.55 23.25 17.95
C GLU A 763 4.06 23.11 18.20
N VAL A 764 4.89 23.17 17.15
CA VAL A 764 6.34 23.03 17.27
C VAL A 764 6.96 24.32 17.80
N LYS A 765 7.75 24.17 18.87
CA LYS A 765 8.28 25.27 19.66
C LYS A 765 9.09 26.27 18.82
N ARG A 766 9.96 25.78 17.94
CA ARG A 766 10.88 26.62 17.16
C ARG A 766 10.13 27.56 16.19
N GLU A 767 9.25 27.01 15.37
CA GLU A 767 8.47 27.74 14.38
C GLU A 767 7.52 28.75 15.04
N LYS A 768 6.95 28.35 16.19
CA LYS A 768 6.14 29.24 17.02
C LYS A 768 6.96 30.41 17.59
N GLU A 769 8.17 30.15 18.05
CA GLU A 769 9.11 31.17 18.53
C GLU A 769 9.49 32.16 17.42
N GLU A 770 9.76 31.68 16.20
CA GLU A 770 10.05 32.55 15.05
C GLU A 770 8.87 33.49 14.72
N LEU A 771 7.63 32.99 14.70
CA LEU A 771 6.43 33.83 14.52
C LEU A 771 6.21 34.79 15.67
N MET A 772 6.49 34.37 16.90
CA MET A 772 6.35 35.19 18.10
C MET A 772 7.35 36.35 18.10
N ALA A 773 8.56 36.12 17.61
CA ALA A 773 9.55 37.17 17.44
C ALA A 773 9.07 38.23 16.43
N ILE A 774 8.47 37.81 15.31
CA ILE A 774 7.88 38.72 14.30
C ILE A 774 6.69 39.49 14.89
N PHE A 775 5.84 38.83 15.69
CA PHE A 775 4.76 39.50 16.41
C PHE A 775 5.29 40.66 17.29
N TYR A 776 6.34 40.41 18.07
CA TYR A 776 6.95 41.44 18.91
C TYR A 776 7.59 42.57 18.10
N LEU A 777 8.21 42.26 16.95
CA LEU A 777 8.71 43.29 16.03
C LEU A 777 7.58 44.20 15.54
N CYS A 778 6.45 43.63 15.08
CA CYS A 778 5.29 44.41 14.64
C CYS A 778 4.75 45.32 15.75
N LYS A 779 4.65 44.80 16.98
CA LYS A 779 4.23 45.61 18.13
C LYS A 779 5.23 46.70 18.49
N ALA A 780 6.53 46.42 18.37
CA ALA A 780 7.56 47.43 18.58
C ALA A 780 7.44 48.55 17.53
N TRP A 781 7.31 48.20 16.25
CA TRP A 781 7.11 49.15 15.16
C TRP A 781 5.85 50.00 15.34
N GLU A 782 4.71 49.39 15.69
CA GLU A 782 3.48 50.11 16.03
C GLU A 782 3.74 51.19 17.10
N ASN A 783 4.40 50.82 18.20
CA ASN A 783 4.66 51.75 19.30
C ASN A 783 5.64 52.86 18.89
N THR A 784 6.63 52.57 18.05
CA THR A 784 7.54 53.61 17.52
C THR A 784 6.80 54.62 16.65
N GLU A 785 5.93 54.18 15.73
CA GLU A 785 5.17 55.07 14.85
C GLU A 785 4.17 55.92 15.66
N ARG A 786 3.54 55.36 16.69
CA ARG A 786 2.67 56.11 17.60
C ARG A 786 3.43 57.12 18.45
N ALA A 787 4.64 56.78 18.88
CA ALA A 787 5.48 57.69 19.65
C ALA A 787 5.84 58.95 18.85
N ASP A 788 6.09 58.80 17.55
CA ASP A 788 6.40 59.90 16.63
C ASP A 788 5.21 60.89 16.50
N VAL A 789 3.97 60.42 16.64
CA VAL A 789 2.75 61.25 16.56
C VAL A 789 2.33 61.79 17.94
N GLU A 790 2.22 60.92 18.93
CA GLU A 790 1.68 61.23 20.26
C GLU A 790 2.72 61.93 21.17
N LYS A 791 4.01 61.92 20.80
CA LYS A 791 5.13 62.54 21.55
C LYS A 791 5.23 62.07 23.02
N LYS A 792 4.85 60.82 23.28
CA LYS A 792 4.91 60.16 24.60
C LYS A 792 6.16 59.30 24.73
N SER A 793 7.03 59.63 25.69
CA SER A 793 8.27 58.90 25.97
C SER A 793 8.02 57.44 26.36
N SER A 794 6.92 57.15 27.07
CA SER A 794 6.53 55.79 27.48
C SER A 794 6.30 54.83 26.31
N LEU A 795 5.97 55.33 25.12
CA LEU A 795 5.79 54.50 23.93
C LEU A 795 7.13 54.02 23.36
N TYR A 796 8.17 54.85 23.37
CA TYR A 796 9.54 54.42 23.02
C TYR A 796 10.09 53.41 24.03
N ALA A 797 9.80 53.61 25.33
CA ALA A 797 10.15 52.64 26.37
C ALA A 797 9.49 51.28 26.09
N LYS A 798 8.21 51.29 25.72
CA LYS A 798 7.47 50.06 25.38
C LYS A 798 8.01 49.39 24.12
N ALA A 799 8.34 50.17 23.08
CA ALA A 799 8.95 49.65 21.86
C ALA A 799 10.32 49.00 22.16
N SER A 800 11.13 49.61 23.02
CA SER A 800 12.43 49.08 23.46
C SER A 800 12.29 47.70 24.11
N GLU A 801 11.36 47.55 25.06
CA GLU A 801 11.05 46.27 25.71
C GLU A 801 10.60 45.20 24.70
N LEU A 802 9.77 45.58 23.73
CA LEU A 802 9.25 44.66 22.72
C LEU A 802 10.34 44.20 21.74
N PHE A 803 11.21 45.10 21.30
CA PHE A 803 12.38 44.74 20.49
C PHE A 803 13.34 43.82 21.25
N GLU A 804 13.55 44.05 22.54
CA GLU A 804 14.37 43.18 23.38
C GLU A 804 13.74 41.77 23.52
N LYS A 805 12.42 41.69 23.70
CA LYS A 805 11.70 40.41 23.67
C LYS A 805 11.88 39.66 22.36
N ALA A 806 11.76 40.35 21.22
CA ALA A 806 12.03 39.74 19.92
C ALA A 806 13.48 39.24 19.82
N SER A 807 14.46 40.05 20.26
CA SER A 807 15.88 39.69 20.28
C SER A 807 16.16 38.42 21.10
N ASN A 808 15.51 38.26 22.25
CA ASN A 808 15.72 37.10 23.13
C ASN A 808 15.19 35.78 22.54
N ILE A 809 14.32 35.86 21.54
CA ILE A 809 13.73 34.70 20.87
C ILE A 809 14.52 34.33 19.61
N PHE A 810 15.00 35.32 18.85
CA PHE A 810 15.80 35.03 17.65
C PHE A 810 17.08 34.27 18.01
N PRO A 811 17.49 33.26 17.21
CA PRO A 811 18.79 32.63 17.35
C PRO A 811 19.91 33.67 17.14
N GLU A 812 21.16 33.34 17.49
CA GLU A 812 22.36 34.14 17.20
C GLU A 812 22.45 34.46 15.70
N SER A 813 21.83 35.57 15.29
CA SER A 813 21.50 35.90 13.91
C SER A 813 21.48 37.40 13.69
N ARG A 814 21.46 37.83 12.43
CA ARG A 814 21.30 39.24 12.06
C ARG A 814 20.08 39.89 12.70
N MET A 815 18.98 39.15 12.84
CA MET A 815 17.74 39.68 13.41
C MET A 815 17.80 39.88 14.92
N LYS A 816 18.53 39.03 15.65
CA LYS A 816 18.82 39.26 17.07
C LYS A 816 19.56 40.59 17.25
N LEU A 817 20.65 40.79 16.49
CA LEU A 817 21.49 41.98 16.57
C LEU A 817 20.77 43.25 16.10
N LEU A 818 19.91 43.14 15.08
CA LEU A 818 19.04 44.23 14.65
C LEU A 818 18.02 44.61 15.74
N SER A 819 17.37 43.62 16.34
CA SER A 819 16.35 43.81 17.37
C SER A 819 16.93 44.48 18.61
N ILE A 820 18.08 44.01 19.11
CA ILE A 820 18.74 44.66 20.26
C ILE A 820 19.24 46.06 19.90
N GLY A 821 19.76 46.27 18.69
CA GLY A 821 20.15 47.58 18.19
C GLY A 821 18.97 48.57 18.17
N ASN A 822 17.81 48.13 17.70
CA ASN A 822 16.56 48.90 17.69
C ASN A 822 16.04 49.16 19.11
N SER A 823 16.14 48.18 20.01
CA SER A 823 15.77 48.32 21.41
C SER A 823 16.55 49.44 22.08
N LEU A 824 17.88 49.42 21.95
CA LEU A 824 18.77 50.45 22.48
C LEU A 824 18.51 51.82 21.85
N TYR A 825 18.26 51.87 20.54
CA TYR A 825 17.91 53.13 19.86
C TYR A 825 16.60 53.72 20.40
N CYS A 826 15.59 52.88 20.67
CA CYS A 826 14.34 53.31 21.30
C CYS A 826 14.57 53.83 22.73
N SER A 827 15.46 53.20 23.52
CA SER A 827 15.85 53.71 24.85
C SER A 827 16.56 55.07 24.76
N ALA A 828 17.30 55.33 23.67
CA ALA A 828 17.87 56.65 23.41
C ALA A 828 16.79 57.68 23.06
N LEU A 829 15.79 57.33 22.24
CA LEU A 829 14.64 58.18 21.91
C LEU A 829 13.79 58.52 23.14
N GLU A 830 13.55 57.54 24.02
CA GLU A 830 12.90 57.76 25.31
C GLU A 830 13.68 58.77 26.16
N SER A 831 14.97 58.53 26.34
CA SER A 831 15.84 59.40 27.14
C SER A 831 15.95 60.80 26.53
N GLY A 832 15.95 60.92 25.19
CA GLY A 832 15.89 62.19 24.46
C GLY A 832 14.59 62.94 24.69
N SER A 833 13.46 62.23 24.72
CA SER A 833 12.16 62.82 25.03
C SER A 833 12.07 63.35 26.47
N LEU A 834 12.65 62.62 27.43
CA LEU A 834 12.73 63.06 28.82
C LEU A 834 13.72 64.21 29.01
N PHE A 835 14.86 64.19 28.30
CA PHE A 835 15.83 65.28 28.27
C PHE A 835 15.18 66.61 27.85
N ASP A 836 14.31 66.58 26.83
CA ASP A 836 13.61 67.77 26.34
C ASP A 836 12.53 68.28 27.28
N LYS A 837 11.88 67.38 28.03
CA LYS A 837 10.84 67.75 29.00
C LYS A 837 11.41 68.30 30.30
N SER A 838 12.63 67.89 30.68
CA SER A 838 13.26 68.34 31.92
C SER A 838 13.79 69.78 31.79
N THR A 839 13.59 70.58 32.82
CA THR A 839 14.25 71.89 32.99
C THR A 839 15.40 71.84 33.99
N ASN A 840 15.60 70.70 34.67
CA ASN A 840 16.65 70.50 35.66
C ASN A 840 17.95 70.04 34.98
N LEU A 841 19.05 70.77 35.25
CA LEU A 841 20.35 70.50 34.64
C LEU A 841 20.95 69.15 35.03
N GLU A 842 20.78 68.70 36.29
CA GLU A 842 21.30 67.40 36.76
C GLU A 842 20.57 66.23 36.09
N GLU A 843 19.25 66.33 35.94
CA GLU A 843 18.46 65.35 35.19
C GLU A 843 18.88 65.30 33.72
N LYS A 844 19.09 66.45 33.09
CA LYS A 844 19.60 66.54 31.72
C LYS A 844 20.97 65.88 31.56
N ILE A 845 21.89 66.07 32.51
CA ILE A 845 23.21 65.41 32.50
C ILE A 845 23.03 63.88 32.51
N ASN A 846 22.13 63.37 33.35
CA ASN A 846 21.86 61.93 33.43
C ASN A 846 21.26 61.39 32.13
N TYR A 847 20.26 62.06 31.57
CA TYR A 847 19.66 61.66 30.29
C TYR A 847 20.67 61.74 29.13
N TYR A 848 21.51 62.77 29.09
CA TYR A 848 22.58 62.88 28.08
C TYR A 848 23.53 61.67 28.10
N ARG A 849 23.99 61.26 29.30
CA ARG A 849 24.83 60.06 29.45
C ARG A 849 24.14 58.80 28.92
N LYS A 850 22.85 58.62 29.23
CA LYS A 850 22.06 57.48 28.76
C LYS A 850 21.88 57.48 27.24
N ILE A 851 21.53 58.62 26.64
CA ILE A 851 21.37 58.76 25.18
C ILE A 851 22.66 58.36 24.47
N LYS A 852 23.80 58.92 24.90
CA LYS A 852 25.12 58.62 24.34
C LYS A 852 25.47 57.14 24.45
N MET A 853 25.28 56.56 25.62
CA MET A 853 25.56 55.14 25.87
C MET A 853 24.71 54.25 24.94
N HIS A 854 23.39 54.46 24.93
CA HIS A 854 22.47 53.67 24.14
C HIS A 854 22.71 53.78 22.62
N LEU A 855 22.98 54.98 22.09
CA LEU A 855 23.26 55.17 20.66
C LEU A 855 24.57 54.50 20.23
N ARG A 856 25.62 54.54 21.07
CA ARG A 856 26.89 53.87 20.78
C ARG A 856 26.78 52.35 20.84
N GLU A 857 26.07 51.81 21.83
CA GLU A 857 25.80 50.37 21.90
C GLU A 857 24.88 49.91 20.76
N SER A 858 23.89 50.72 20.37
CA SER A 858 23.07 50.47 19.17
C SER A 858 23.93 50.40 17.90
N SER A 859 24.84 51.37 17.72
CA SER A 859 25.81 51.38 16.61
C SER A 859 26.66 50.10 16.56
N LYS A 860 27.21 49.68 17.71
CA LYS A 860 27.99 48.45 17.83
C LYS A 860 27.19 47.22 17.43
N ASN A 861 25.94 47.10 17.89
CA ASN A 861 25.08 45.98 17.55
C ASN A 861 24.71 45.95 16.06
N TYR A 862 24.39 47.11 15.45
CA TYR A 862 24.19 47.20 14.01
C TYR A 862 25.45 46.79 13.23
N GLN A 863 26.64 47.20 13.68
CA GLN A 863 27.90 46.83 13.05
C GLN A 863 28.14 45.32 13.12
N LEU A 864 27.94 44.70 14.29
CA LEU A 864 28.03 43.24 14.46
C LEU A 864 27.01 42.50 13.59
N GLY A 865 25.82 43.08 13.37
CA GLY A 865 24.80 42.56 12.46
C GLY A 865 25.13 42.74 10.96
N GLY A 866 26.19 43.47 10.63
CA GLY A 866 26.58 43.80 9.25
C GLY A 866 25.77 44.94 8.62
N PHE A 867 25.10 45.77 9.43
CA PHE A 867 24.33 46.94 9.00
C PHE A 867 25.22 48.21 9.07
N GLU A 868 26.26 48.26 8.23
CA GLU A 868 27.33 49.26 8.35
C GLU A 868 26.85 50.71 8.25
N LYS A 869 25.93 51.02 7.32
CA LYS A 869 25.41 52.38 7.13
C LYS A 869 24.63 52.85 8.36
N ASP A 870 23.84 51.96 8.95
CA ASP A 870 23.01 52.26 10.12
C ASP A 870 23.82 52.30 11.41
N ALA A 871 24.89 51.51 11.50
CA ALA A 871 25.90 51.64 12.55
C ALA A 871 26.55 53.02 12.49
N GLN A 872 26.94 53.49 11.30
CA GLN A 872 27.49 54.83 11.08
C GLN A 872 26.45 55.92 11.38
N TRP A 873 25.18 55.71 11.03
CA TRP A 873 24.08 56.62 11.41
C TRP A 873 23.96 56.75 12.92
N ALA A 874 23.86 55.65 13.66
CA ALA A 874 23.72 55.68 15.12
C ALA A 874 24.94 56.34 15.80
N LEU A 875 26.15 56.08 15.28
CA LEU A 875 27.38 56.73 15.76
C LEU A 875 27.39 58.23 15.44
N ALA A 876 26.99 58.62 14.23
CA ALA A 876 26.88 60.02 13.82
C ALA A 876 25.84 60.77 14.65
N THR A 877 24.68 60.16 14.92
CA THR A 877 23.65 60.72 15.81
C THR A 877 24.16 60.90 17.23
N SER A 878 24.90 59.93 17.79
CA SER A 878 25.55 60.10 19.10
C SER A 878 26.57 61.24 19.10
N THR A 879 27.38 61.34 18.04
CA THR A 879 28.43 62.36 17.92
C THR A 879 27.83 63.75 17.69
N TYR A 880 26.73 63.81 16.95
CA TYR A 880 25.96 65.03 16.74
C TYR A 880 25.35 65.50 18.06
N PHE A 881 24.78 64.58 18.84
CA PHE A 881 24.22 64.88 20.14
C PHE A 881 25.28 65.33 21.16
N ASP A 882 26.50 64.77 21.10
CA ASP A 882 27.66 65.29 21.85
C ASP A 882 27.90 66.78 21.51
N GLY A 883 27.83 67.16 20.23
CA GLY A 883 27.94 68.57 19.80
C GLY A 883 26.83 69.46 20.34
N ILE A 884 25.57 69.02 20.22
CA ILE A 884 24.40 69.77 20.73
C ILE A 884 24.45 69.93 22.25
N TRP A 885 24.88 68.92 23.00
CA TRP A 885 25.01 69.01 24.45
C TRP A 885 25.96 70.15 24.87
N HIS A 886 27.12 70.27 24.21
CA HIS A 886 28.07 71.33 24.51
C HIS A 886 27.56 72.72 24.08
N LEU A 887 26.72 72.81 23.05
CA LEU A 887 26.00 74.06 22.74
C LEU A 887 25.04 74.44 23.87
N ILE A 888 24.23 73.50 24.33
CA ILE A 888 23.29 73.73 25.45
C ILE A 888 24.07 74.17 26.70
N GLN A 889 25.21 73.54 27.01
CA GLN A 889 26.05 73.98 28.14
C GLN A 889 26.58 75.42 27.96
N SER A 890 26.94 75.81 26.74
CA SER A 890 27.40 77.17 26.45
C SER A 890 26.31 78.24 26.63
N ASP A 891 25.04 77.89 26.45
CA ASP A 891 23.92 78.81 26.65
C ASP A 891 23.61 79.05 28.13
N TYR A 892 23.90 78.08 29.00
CA TYR A 892 23.78 78.21 30.46
C TYR A 892 25.03 78.79 31.13
N GLU A 893 26.16 78.90 30.43
CA GLU A 893 27.44 79.36 30.97
C GLU A 893 27.57 80.88 30.93
N ILE A 894 27.86 81.47 32.10
CA ILE A 894 27.99 82.93 32.28
C ILE A 894 29.45 83.36 32.08
N ASP A 895 30.41 82.48 32.37
CA ASP A 895 31.83 82.72 32.14
C ASP A 895 32.14 82.68 30.63
N HIS A 896 32.49 83.85 30.07
CA HIS A 896 32.82 84.00 28.65
C HIS A 896 33.94 83.07 28.16
N SER A 897 34.94 82.76 29.01
CA SER A 897 36.04 81.87 28.65
C SER A 897 35.56 80.42 28.55
N LYS A 898 34.77 79.96 29.52
CA LYS A 898 34.18 78.61 29.50
C LYS A 898 33.14 78.45 28.40
N LYS A 899 32.35 79.49 28.15
CA LYS A 899 31.39 79.55 27.04
C LYS A 899 32.10 79.37 25.70
N SER A 900 33.19 80.11 25.46
CA SER A 900 34.02 79.96 24.24
C SER A 900 34.59 78.55 24.11
N GLN A 901 35.05 77.96 25.22
CA GLN A 901 35.54 76.58 25.25
C GLN A 901 34.44 75.56 24.86
N TYR A 902 33.23 75.69 25.40
CA TYR A 902 32.10 74.83 25.04
C TYR A 902 31.68 74.96 23.57
N LEU A 903 31.66 76.18 23.02
CA LEU A 903 31.37 76.41 21.59
C LEU A 903 32.43 75.80 20.67
N SER A 904 33.71 75.84 21.06
CA SER A 904 34.80 75.18 20.32
C SER A 904 34.65 73.65 20.33
N ILE A 905 34.36 73.06 21.50
CA ILE A 905 34.13 71.62 21.64
C ILE A 905 32.90 71.17 20.83
N ALA A 906 31.80 71.92 20.92
CA ALA A 906 30.61 71.70 20.10
C ALA A 906 30.93 71.71 18.60
N THR A 907 31.68 72.71 18.14
CA THR A 907 32.08 72.84 16.72
C THR A 907 32.88 71.62 16.24
N ASN A 908 33.80 71.10 17.06
CA ASN A 908 34.57 69.90 16.73
C ASN A 908 33.68 68.65 16.61
N TYR A 909 32.77 68.43 17.57
CA TYR A 909 31.84 67.30 17.49
C TYR A 909 30.88 67.42 16.30
N LEU A 910 30.40 68.62 15.99
CA LEU A 910 29.54 68.87 14.84
C LEU A 910 30.26 68.62 13.52
N ASN A 911 31.52 69.05 13.37
CA ASN A 911 32.34 68.74 12.19
C ASN A 911 32.62 67.23 12.06
N ASN A 912 32.85 66.53 13.17
CA ASN A 912 33.03 65.08 13.16
C ASN A 912 31.74 64.35 12.75
N ALA A 913 30.59 64.75 13.32
CA ALA A 913 29.29 64.21 12.92
C ALA A 913 28.99 64.50 11.44
N LEU A 914 29.33 65.69 10.94
CA LEU A 914 29.20 66.09 9.54
C LEU A 914 29.99 65.15 8.61
N ASP A 915 31.22 64.80 8.97
CA ASP A 915 32.07 63.87 8.22
C ASP A 915 31.49 62.46 8.22
N ILE A 916 31.03 61.95 9.37
CA ILE A 916 30.44 60.61 9.47
C ILE A 916 29.13 60.54 8.67
N PHE A 917 28.21 61.50 8.81
CA PHE A 917 26.98 61.56 8.01
C PHE A 917 27.28 61.71 6.51
N GLY A 918 28.30 62.49 6.15
CA GLY A 918 28.76 62.67 4.77
C GLY A 918 29.29 61.38 4.15
N LYS A 919 30.14 60.64 4.86
CA LYS A 919 30.68 59.34 4.44
C LYS A 919 29.60 58.27 4.31
N ALA A 920 28.60 58.31 5.18
CA ALA A 920 27.47 57.37 5.15
C ALA A 920 26.35 57.77 4.15
N GLY A 921 26.44 58.94 3.52
CA GLY A 921 25.54 59.38 2.43
C GLY A 921 24.29 60.16 2.85
N TYR A 922 24.20 60.61 4.11
CA TYR A 922 23.02 61.27 4.67
C TYR A 922 23.02 62.79 4.45
N LYS A 923 22.64 63.21 3.23
CA LYS A 923 22.74 64.62 2.76
C LYS A 923 21.91 65.63 3.57
N GLN A 924 20.68 65.28 3.95
CA GLN A 924 19.80 66.18 4.71
C GLN A 924 20.38 66.53 6.09
N ARG A 925 20.89 65.53 6.83
CA ARG A 925 21.54 65.74 8.13
C ARG A 925 22.83 66.55 8.02
N ARG A 926 23.57 66.39 6.91
CA ARG A 926 24.73 67.21 6.60
C ARG A 926 24.34 68.70 6.47
N GLU A 927 23.26 69.00 5.75
CA GLU A 927 22.77 70.37 5.55
C GLU A 927 22.28 71.01 6.86
N GLU A 928 21.60 70.24 7.71
CA GLU A 928 21.18 70.69 9.04
C GLU A 928 22.37 71.05 9.93
N ILE A 929 23.40 70.20 10.01
CA ILE A 929 24.60 70.46 10.81
C ILE A 929 25.34 71.70 10.30
N LEU A 930 25.43 71.90 8.98
CA LEU A 930 26.04 73.10 8.38
C LEU A 930 25.29 74.38 8.77
N LYS A 931 23.96 74.32 8.91
CA LYS A 931 23.15 75.45 9.40
C LYS A 931 23.49 75.79 10.84
N TYR A 932 23.68 74.80 11.71
CA TYR A 932 24.10 75.01 13.10
C TYR A 932 25.53 75.54 13.21
N LEU A 933 26.48 74.98 12.45
CA LEU A 933 27.86 75.48 12.37
C LEU A 933 27.89 76.95 11.94
N LYS A 934 26.99 77.37 11.03
CA LYS A 934 26.82 78.77 10.63
C LYS A 934 26.19 79.62 11.75
N MET A 935 25.19 79.11 12.47
CA MET A 935 24.56 79.82 13.60
C MET A 935 25.54 80.08 14.75
N ILE A 936 26.41 79.11 15.05
CA ILE A 936 27.49 79.24 16.04
C ILE A 936 28.47 80.35 15.62
N LYS A 937 28.81 80.41 14.33
CA LYS A 937 29.71 81.43 13.76
C LYS A 937 29.09 82.84 13.76
N ASP A 938 27.77 82.95 13.66
CA ASP A 938 27.02 84.21 13.65
C ASP A 938 26.60 84.70 15.06
N GLU A 939 27.00 84.02 16.15
CA GLU A 939 26.64 84.32 17.56
C GLU A 939 25.13 84.46 17.85
N LYS A 940 24.27 83.72 17.14
CA LYS A 940 22.80 83.76 17.34
C LYS A 940 22.36 82.85 18.49
N ALA A 941 21.33 83.25 19.25
CA ALA A 941 20.73 82.43 20.31
C ALA A 941 20.16 81.11 19.75
N ILE A 942 20.48 79.99 20.39
CA ILE A 942 20.14 78.64 19.92
C ILE A 942 19.14 78.03 20.92
N LEU A 943 17.89 77.84 20.51
CA LEU A 943 16.92 77.01 21.24
C LEU A 943 16.78 75.67 20.50
N THR A 944 17.24 74.59 21.13
CA THR A 944 17.33 73.26 20.50
C THR A 944 16.71 72.16 21.36
N SER A 945 15.80 71.38 20.78
CA SER A 945 15.18 70.17 21.36
C SER A 945 15.94 68.93 20.89
N ALA A 946 16.48 68.13 21.81
CA ALA A 946 17.14 66.84 21.60
C ALA A 946 16.37 65.87 20.68
N LEU A 947 15.05 65.79 20.81
CA LEU A 947 14.17 64.96 19.96
C LEU A 947 14.24 65.32 18.48
N ASN A 948 14.43 66.60 18.14
CA ASN A 948 14.55 67.02 16.74
C ASN A 948 15.84 66.49 16.08
N PHE A 949 16.79 65.96 16.87
CA PHE A 949 18.12 65.53 16.42
C PHE A 949 18.35 64.03 16.50
N ILE A 950 17.55 63.30 17.27
CA ILE A 950 17.60 61.84 17.35
C ILE A 950 16.45 61.30 16.48
N GLU A 951 16.73 61.05 15.20
CA GLU A 951 15.76 60.42 14.28
C GLU A 951 16.07 58.93 14.12
N LYS A 952 15.02 58.13 13.97
CA LYS A 952 15.12 56.67 13.79
C LYS A 952 15.95 56.32 12.54
N PRO A 953 16.86 55.33 12.62
CA PRO A 953 17.61 54.88 11.44
C PRO A 953 16.66 54.20 10.46
N ALA A 954 16.98 54.26 9.16
CA ALA A 954 16.14 53.61 8.13
C ALA A 954 16.01 52.08 8.34
N ILE A 955 17.04 51.43 8.90
CA ILE A 955 17.00 49.99 9.23
C ILE A 955 16.06 49.65 10.39
N SER A 956 15.56 50.62 11.17
CA SER A 956 14.73 50.31 12.34
C SER A 956 13.43 49.60 11.99
N SER A 957 12.95 49.77 10.76
CA SER A 957 11.77 49.10 10.18
C SER A 957 12.15 47.94 9.23
N SER A 958 13.39 47.48 9.27
CA SER A 958 13.89 46.44 8.37
C SER A 958 13.25 45.09 8.65
N THR A 959 12.90 44.41 7.57
CA THR A 959 12.33 43.06 7.56
C THR A 959 13.34 42.00 7.15
N VAL A 960 14.62 42.36 7.02
CA VAL A 960 15.71 41.47 6.55
C VAL A 960 15.90 40.31 7.52
N GLY A 961 15.65 39.08 7.05
CA GLY A 961 15.69 37.87 7.88
C GLY A 961 14.33 37.46 8.46
N ILE A 962 13.24 38.14 8.08
CA ILE A 962 11.88 37.59 8.22
C ILE A 962 11.62 36.75 6.98
N SER A 963 11.33 35.46 7.18
CA SER A 963 10.87 34.55 6.14
C SER A 963 9.73 33.71 6.68
N ALA A 964 8.91 33.16 5.78
CA ALA A 964 7.83 32.27 6.18
C ALA A 964 8.41 31.06 6.94
N PRO A 965 8.03 30.76 8.19
CA PRO A 965 8.58 29.61 8.89
C PRO A 965 8.15 28.31 8.18
N SER A 966 8.92 27.22 8.30
CA SER A 966 8.45 25.89 7.89
C SER A 966 7.15 25.55 8.62
N CYS A 967 6.18 24.90 7.98
CA CYS A 967 4.97 24.46 8.68
C CYS A 967 5.07 22.94 8.96
N PRO A 968 4.97 22.49 10.22
CA PRO A 968 5.02 21.05 10.53
C PRO A 968 3.89 20.23 9.87
N ILE A 969 2.78 20.89 9.53
CA ILE A 969 1.63 20.33 8.82
C ILE A 969 1.94 20.12 7.33
N GLU A 970 2.88 20.90 6.76
CA GLU A 970 3.44 20.77 5.40
C GLU A 970 4.38 19.55 5.27
N ILE A 971 4.78 18.92 6.39
CA ILE A 971 5.77 17.83 6.38
C ILE A 971 5.18 16.55 5.75
N SER A 972 5.80 16.19 4.63
CA SER A 972 5.76 14.97 3.83
C SER A 972 4.38 14.28 3.64
N SER A 973 3.62 14.74 2.65
CA SER A 973 2.41 14.08 2.11
C SER A 973 2.65 13.46 0.72
N SER A 974 3.92 13.29 0.32
CA SER A 974 4.25 12.67 -0.96
C SER A 974 3.67 11.26 -1.06
N VAL A 975 3.25 10.90 -2.26
CA VAL A 975 2.49 9.68 -2.53
C VAL A 975 3.43 8.50 -2.71
N ASN A 976 3.06 7.36 -2.12
CA ASN A 976 3.76 6.09 -2.35
C ASN A 976 3.14 5.29 -3.50
N ILE A 977 3.84 4.25 -3.98
CA ILE A 977 3.33 3.40 -5.05
C ILE A 977 1.97 2.77 -4.72
N ASP A 978 1.73 2.39 -3.46
CA ASP A 978 0.47 1.78 -3.01
C ASP A 978 -0.72 2.75 -3.11
N GLU A 979 -0.51 4.01 -2.77
CA GLU A 979 -1.52 5.06 -2.89
C GLU A 979 -1.81 5.37 -4.36
N MET A 980 -0.78 5.39 -5.23
CA MET A 980 -0.95 5.49 -6.68
C MET A 980 -1.62 4.27 -7.32
N GLN A 981 -1.52 3.09 -6.67
CA GLN A 981 -2.10 1.87 -7.19
C GLN A 981 -3.62 1.80 -7.00
N ARG A 982 -4.17 2.53 -6.04
CA ARG A 982 -5.61 2.66 -5.79
C ARG A 982 -6.23 3.52 -6.89
N THR A 983 -6.65 2.88 -7.96
CA THR A 983 -7.45 3.55 -8.98
C THR A 983 -8.87 3.77 -8.48
N ASP A 984 -9.32 5.02 -8.54
CA ASP A 984 -10.71 5.35 -8.86
C ASP A 984 -11.17 4.38 -9.96
N LEU A 985 -12.11 3.51 -9.61
CA LEU A 985 -12.65 2.43 -10.44
C LEU A 985 -13.56 2.93 -11.58
N GLN A 986 -13.26 4.11 -12.13
CA GLN A 986 -13.59 4.36 -13.53
C GLN A 986 -12.29 4.09 -14.27
N THR A 987 -12.17 2.90 -14.86
CA THR A 987 -11.05 2.63 -15.77
C THR A 987 -10.99 3.76 -16.81
N GLU A 988 -9.80 4.08 -17.29
CA GLU A 988 -9.66 5.07 -18.38
C GLU A 988 -10.59 4.73 -19.55
N SER A 989 -10.86 3.44 -19.77
CA SER A 989 -11.88 2.92 -20.68
C SER A 989 -13.32 3.32 -20.31
N GLU A 990 -13.72 3.25 -19.03
CA GLU A 990 -15.04 3.73 -18.56
C GLU A 990 -15.21 5.26 -18.70
N ILE A 991 -14.13 6.04 -18.64
CA ILE A 991 -14.18 7.49 -18.88
C ILE A 991 -14.18 7.82 -20.37
N ASN A 992 -13.41 7.08 -21.16
CA ASN A 992 -13.26 7.26 -22.61
C ASN A 992 -14.08 6.25 -23.42
N TRP A 993 -15.23 5.79 -22.90
CA TRP A 993 -16.04 4.74 -23.54
C TRP A 993 -16.40 5.12 -24.99
N HIS A 994 -16.59 6.42 -25.27
CA HIS A 994 -16.89 6.97 -26.60
C HIS A 994 -15.80 6.68 -27.65
N LYS A 995 -14.54 6.44 -27.23
CA LYS A 995 -13.45 6.07 -28.16
C LYS A 995 -13.44 4.58 -28.51
N ARG A 996 -14.17 3.78 -27.74
CA ARG A 996 -14.16 2.31 -27.77
C ARG A 996 -15.39 1.73 -28.45
N ILE A 997 -16.36 2.55 -28.86
CA ILE A 997 -17.56 2.11 -29.58
C ILE A 997 -17.34 2.21 -31.09
N HIS A 998 -17.95 1.30 -31.82
CA HIS A 998 -17.76 1.15 -33.27
C HIS A 998 -19.08 1.29 -34.02
N HIS A 999 -20.08 0.45 -33.68
CA HIS A 999 -21.37 0.43 -34.36
C HIS A 999 -22.45 -0.05 -33.39
N ILE A 1000 -23.65 0.53 -33.46
CA ILE A 1000 -24.84 0.04 -32.74
C ILE A 1000 -25.94 -0.36 -33.71
N TYR A 1001 -26.63 -1.47 -33.41
CA TYR A 1001 -27.71 -2.02 -34.20
C TYR A 1001 -28.95 -2.22 -33.34
N LEU A 1002 -30.09 -1.74 -33.81
CA LEU A 1002 -31.43 -2.00 -33.28
C LEU A 1002 -32.13 -2.97 -34.23
N PHE A 1003 -32.66 -4.06 -33.69
CA PHE A 1003 -33.28 -5.11 -34.51
C PHE A 1003 -34.41 -5.82 -33.78
N MET A 1004 -35.32 -6.39 -34.55
CA MET A 1004 -36.44 -7.18 -34.05
C MET A 1004 -35.97 -8.56 -33.54
N PRO A 1005 -36.73 -9.24 -32.66
CA PRO A 1005 -36.43 -10.59 -32.18
C PRO A 1005 -36.27 -11.66 -33.28
N ASN A 1006 -36.82 -11.41 -34.47
CA ASN A 1006 -36.68 -12.28 -35.64
C ASN A 1006 -35.39 -11.99 -36.47
N GLY A 1007 -34.56 -11.04 -36.05
CA GLY A 1007 -33.31 -10.67 -36.73
C GLY A 1007 -33.44 -9.59 -37.81
N THR A 1008 -34.62 -8.98 -37.99
CA THR A 1008 -34.77 -7.82 -38.90
C THR A 1008 -34.12 -6.57 -38.29
N CYS A 1009 -33.09 -6.03 -38.95
CA CYS A 1009 -32.46 -4.77 -38.55
C CYS A 1009 -33.41 -3.60 -38.85
N ILE A 1010 -33.72 -2.80 -37.83
CA ILE A 1010 -34.64 -1.66 -37.97
C ILE A 1010 -33.91 -0.31 -38.00
N TYR A 1011 -32.74 -0.23 -37.39
CA TYR A 1011 -31.90 0.96 -37.41
C TYR A 1011 -30.47 0.59 -37.02
N ASP A 1012 -29.49 1.29 -37.57
CA ASP A 1012 -28.09 1.15 -37.19
C ASP A 1012 -27.37 2.50 -37.22
N HIS A 1013 -26.29 2.63 -36.46
CA HIS A 1013 -25.50 3.87 -36.39
C HIS A 1013 -24.01 3.58 -36.20
N PRO A 1014 -23.15 3.95 -37.16
CA PRO A 1014 -21.70 3.83 -37.03
C PRO A 1014 -21.12 5.02 -36.25
N PHE A 1015 -20.24 4.74 -35.28
CA PHE A 1015 -19.49 5.75 -34.51
C PHE A 1015 -18.08 6.00 -35.07
N LYS A 1016 -17.56 5.07 -35.88
CA LYS A 1016 -16.27 5.17 -36.57
C LYS A 1016 -16.48 4.95 -38.07
N PRO A 1017 -15.66 5.55 -38.96
CA PRO A 1017 -15.69 5.23 -40.39
C PRO A 1017 -15.10 3.82 -40.60
N GLU A 1018 -15.96 2.80 -40.60
CA GLU A 1018 -15.60 1.41 -40.89
C GLU A 1018 -16.04 1.00 -42.31
N GLU A 1019 -15.51 -0.13 -42.81
CA GLU A 1019 -15.95 -0.74 -44.09
C GLU A 1019 -17.45 -1.07 -44.06
N GLU A 1020 -18.15 -0.91 -45.19
CA GLU A 1020 -19.60 -1.14 -45.31
C GLU A 1020 -19.96 -2.61 -45.00
N ILE A 1021 -20.34 -2.90 -43.75
CA ILE A 1021 -20.95 -4.18 -43.35
C ILE A 1021 -22.47 -4.03 -43.44
N GLU A 1022 -23.13 -4.94 -44.18
CA GLU A 1022 -24.59 -4.97 -44.33
C GLU A 1022 -25.30 -5.17 -42.97
N PRO A 1023 -26.03 -4.17 -42.43
CA PRO A 1023 -26.59 -4.22 -41.08
C PRO A 1023 -27.58 -5.39 -40.86
N GLN A 1024 -28.33 -5.74 -41.91
CA GLN A 1024 -29.28 -6.85 -41.89
C GLN A 1024 -28.58 -8.22 -41.72
N LEU A 1025 -27.35 -8.37 -42.23
CA LEU A 1025 -26.55 -9.59 -42.06
C LEU A 1025 -26.10 -9.73 -40.60
N VAL A 1026 -25.70 -8.64 -39.96
CA VAL A 1026 -25.26 -8.61 -38.56
C VAL A 1026 -26.43 -8.97 -37.63
N ALA A 1027 -27.58 -8.32 -37.78
CA ALA A 1027 -28.78 -8.59 -36.97
C ALA A 1027 -29.29 -10.03 -37.13
N GLY A 1028 -29.34 -10.54 -38.37
CA GLY A 1028 -29.70 -11.92 -38.65
C GLY A 1028 -28.71 -12.93 -38.07
N GLY A 1029 -27.40 -12.66 -38.21
CA GLY A 1029 -26.34 -13.50 -37.67
C GLY A 1029 -26.36 -13.60 -36.15
N LEU A 1030 -26.51 -12.46 -35.45
CA LEU A 1030 -26.59 -12.42 -33.98
C LEU A 1030 -27.82 -13.15 -33.43
N THR A 1031 -28.95 -13.08 -34.15
CA THR A 1031 -30.18 -13.81 -33.81
C THR A 1031 -29.99 -15.31 -33.99
N GLY A 1032 -29.38 -15.74 -35.10
CA GLY A 1032 -29.05 -17.14 -35.35
C GLY A 1032 -28.06 -17.72 -34.33
N ILE A 1033 -26.98 -17.00 -34.02
CA ILE A 1033 -26.00 -17.38 -32.99
C ILE A 1033 -26.68 -17.51 -31.61
N SER A 1034 -27.52 -16.54 -31.26
CA SER A 1034 -28.28 -16.56 -30.00
C SER A 1034 -29.18 -17.79 -29.89
N GLY A 1035 -29.95 -18.09 -30.94
CA GLY A 1035 -30.83 -19.25 -30.98
C GLY A 1035 -30.06 -20.58 -30.90
N LEU A 1036 -29.00 -20.72 -31.69
CA LEU A 1036 -28.19 -21.92 -31.75
C LEU A 1036 -27.52 -22.24 -30.39
N ILE A 1037 -26.95 -21.23 -29.72
CA ILE A 1037 -26.33 -21.43 -28.40
C ILE A 1037 -27.38 -21.73 -27.34
N GLN A 1038 -28.57 -21.11 -27.39
CA GLN A 1038 -29.67 -21.44 -26.47
C GLN A 1038 -30.13 -22.89 -26.62
N GLU A 1039 -30.21 -23.37 -27.86
CA GLU A 1039 -30.59 -24.74 -28.18
C GLU A 1039 -29.52 -25.75 -27.72
N ILE A 1040 -28.25 -25.45 -27.98
CA ILE A 1040 -27.11 -26.28 -27.54
C ILE A 1040 -27.01 -26.34 -26.01
N THR A 1041 -27.18 -25.21 -25.32
CA THR A 1041 -27.01 -25.11 -23.87
C THR A 1041 -28.25 -25.55 -23.08
N LYS A 1042 -29.40 -25.77 -23.75
CA LYS A 1042 -30.72 -25.96 -23.13
C LYS A 1042 -31.06 -24.89 -22.09
N ASN A 1043 -30.49 -23.70 -22.23
CA ASN A 1043 -30.64 -22.60 -21.28
C ASN A 1043 -31.60 -21.56 -21.87
N LYS A 1044 -32.56 -21.10 -21.06
CA LYS A 1044 -33.54 -20.09 -21.48
C LYS A 1044 -32.99 -18.66 -21.45
N THR A 1045 -31.77 -18.46 -20.92
CA THR A 1045 -31.15 -17.13 -20.86
C THR A 1045 -30.64 -16.69 -22.23
N LYS A 1046 -30.87 -15.41 -22.59
CA LYS A 1046 -30.38 -14.83 -23.84
C LYS A 1046 -28.92 -14.39 -23.72
N ILE A 1047 -28.17 -14.48 -24.81
CA ILE A 1047 -26.74 -14.14 -24.84
C ILE A 1047 -26.57 -12.64 -24.71
N LYS A 1048 -25.88 -12.17 -23.67
CA LYS A 1048 -25.63 -10.72 -23.50
C LYS A 1048 -24.30 -10.24 -24.05
N ILE A 1049 -23.41 -11.15 -24.47
CA ILE A 1049 -22.02 -10.86 -24.83
C ILE A 1049 -21.52 -11.86 -25.86
N VAL A 1050 -20.89 -11.36 -26.93
CA VAL A 1050 -20.04 -12.16 -27.83
C VAL A 1050 -18.67 -11.49 -27.87
N GLU A 1051 -17.60 -12.23 -27.55
CA GLU A 1051 -16.22 -11.70 -27.48
C GLU A 1051 -15.32 -12.43 -28.47
N GLN A 1052 -14.56 -11.67 -29.28
CA GLN A 1052 -13.56 -12.18 -30.21
C GLN A 1052 -12.32 -11.28 -30.21
N GLU A 1053 -11.22 -11.77 -29.62
CA GLU A 1053 -9.91 -11.09 -29.50
C GLU A 1053 -9.97 -9.63 -29.03
N GLU A 1054 -10.05 -8.67 -29.98
CA GLU A 1054 -10.03 -7.23 -29.76
C GLU A 1054 -11.43 -6.56 -29.84
N MET A 1055 -12.47 -7.32 -30.22
CA MET A 1055 -13.83 -6.82 -30.39
C MET A 1055 -14.85 -7.58 -29.55
N THR A 1056 -15.79 -6.84 -28.99
CA THR A 1056 -16.89 -7.30 -28.13
C THR A 1056 -18.22 -6.79 -28.66
N ILE A 1057 -19.20 -7.68 -28.79
CA ILE A 1057 -20.59 -7.32 -29.09
C ILE A 1057 -21.40 -7.45 -27.80
N LEU A 1058 -21.92 -6.31 -27.32
CA LEU A 1058 -22.82 -6.26 -26.17
C LEU A 1058 -24.27 -6.34 -26.67
N LEU A 1059 -25.01 -7.33 -26.17
CA LEU A 1059 -26.41 -7.54 -26.49
C LEU A 1059 -27.29 -7.18 -25.29
N GLU A 1060 -28.35 -6.43 -25.54
CA GLU A 1060 -29.41 -6.15 -24.57
C GLU A 1060 -30.77 -6.36 -25.23
N TYR A 1061 -31.76 -6.77 -24.43
CA TYR A 1061 -33.05 -7.27 -24.91
C TYR A 1061 -34.17 -6.51 -24.21
N GLY A 1062 -35.04 -5.88 -25.00
CA GLY A 1062 -36.26 -5.25 -24.54
C GLY A 1062 -37.45 -6.18 -24.67
N ASN A 1063 -38.65 -5.60 -24.57
CA ASN A 1063 -39.92 -6.32 -24.72
C ASN A 1063 -40.24 -6.62 -26.19
N TYR A 1064 -39.89 -5.71 -27.10
CA TYR A 1064 -40.21 -5.75 -28.53
C TYR A 1064 -38.98 -5.73 -29.43
N LEU A 1065 -37.85 -5.19 -28.95
CA LEU A 1065 -36.62 -4.98 -29.68
C LEU A 1065 -35.43 -5.67 -29.01
N ASN A 1066 -34.36 -5.80 -29.79
CA ASN A 1066 -33.03 -6.18 -29.35
C ASN A 1066 -32.04 -5.10 -29.79
N ILE A 1067 -30.97 -4.92 -29.02
CA ILE A 1067 -29.90 -3.99 -29.37
C ILE A 1067 -28.53 -4.67 -29.26
N ALA A 1068 -27.66 -4.40 -30.22
CA ALA A 1068 -26.27 -4.85 -30.24
C ALA A 1068 -25.32 -3.65 -30.34
N LEU A 1069 -24.26 -3.62 -29.55
CA LEU A 1069 -23.20 -2.62 -29.63
C LEU A 1069 -21.86 -3.30 -29.84
N MET A 1070 -21.19 -2.96 -30.92
CA MET A 1070 -19.81 -3.33 -31.19
C MET A 1070 -18.86 -2.36 -30.46
N THR A 1071 -17.96 -2.92 -29.66
CA THR A 1071 -17.03 -2.16 -28.84
C THR A 1071 -15.74 -2.94 -28.57
N GLU A 1072 -14.64 -2.26 -28.31
CA GLU A 1072 -13.35 -2.89 -27.96
C GLU A 1072 -13.40 -3.58 -26.57
N GLU A 1073 -14.27 -3.13 -25.65
CA GLU A 1073 -14.31 -3.59 -24.26
C GLU A 1073 -15.74 -3.67 -23.69
N ASN A 1074 -15.99 -4.67 -22.83
CA ASN A 1074 -17.23 -4.78 -22.07
C ASN A 1074 -17.27 -3.82 -20.86
N LEU A 1075 -17.80 -2.61 -21.06
CA LEU A 1075 -17.87 -1.54 -20.05
C LEU A 1075 -19.25 -1.44 -19.37
N ILE A 1076 -19.26 -1.16 -18.07
CA ILE A 1076 -20.48 -0.96 -17.26
C ILE A 1076 -21.27 0.25 -17.77
N THR A 1077 -20.58 1.34 -18.11
CA THR A 1077 -21.21 2.55 -18.65
C THR A 1077 -21.95 2.25 -19.96
N LEU A 1078 -21.36 1.44 -20.84
CA LEU A 1078 -21.99 1.05 -22.11
C LEU A 1078 -23.22 0.17 -21.88
N ARG A 1079 -23.18 -0.78 -20.94
CA ARG A 1079 -24.36 -1.60 -20.61
C ARG A 1079 -25.53 -0.78 -20.09
N ASN A 1080 -25.26 0.16 -19.19
CA ASN A 1080 -26.29 1.04 -18.65
C ASN A 1080 -26.89 1.94 -19.75
N LYS A 1081 -26.05 2.44 -20.67
CA LYS A 1081 -26.50 3.22 -21.82
C LYS A 1081 -27.34 2.40 -22.80
N LEU A 1082 -26.98 1.14 -23.08
CA LEU A 1082 -27.76 0.25 -23.93
C LEU A 1082 -29.12 -0.07 -23.33
N LYS A 1083 -29.16 -0.40 -22.04
CA LYS A 1083 -30.41 -0.64 -21.32
C LYS A 1083 -31.33 0.58 -21.36
N LYS A 1084 -30.78 1.76 -21.09
CA LYS A 1084 -31.55 3.01 -21.16
C LYS A 1084 -32.03 3.31 -22.59
N LEU A 1085 -31.21 3.05 -23.60
CA LEU A 1085 -31.55 3.30 -24.99
C LEU A 1085 -32.71 2.40 -25.45
N ILE A 1086 -32.67 1.11 -25.14
CA ILE A 1086 -33.74 0.19 -25.54
C ILE A 1086 -35.06 0.52 -24.83
N GLU A 1087 -35.01 0.89 -23.54
CA GLU A 1087 -36.18 1.36 -22.78
C GLU A 1087 -36.77 2.64 -23.40
N GLU A 1088 -35.96 3.68 -23.66
CA GLU A 1088 -36.46 4.93 -24.25
C GLU A 1088 -36.99 4.77 -25.69
N VAL A 1089 -36.40 3.87 -26.49
CA VAL A 1089 -36.86 3.59 -27.86
C VAL A 1089 -38.17 2.81 -27.86
N GLU A 1090 -38.31 1.80 -27.00
CA GLU A 1090 -39.55 1.03 -26.89
C GLU A 1090 -40.71 1.87 -26.34
N ASP A 1091 -40.46 2.69 -25.31
CA ASP A 1091 -41.47 3.59 -24.75
C ASP A 1091 -41.96 4.61 -25.80
N PHE A 1092 -41.08 5.11 -26.66
CA PHE A 1092 -41.45 6.07 -27.70
C PHE A 1092 -42.24 5.44 -28.85
N TYR A 1093 -41.91 4.20 -29.23
CA TYR A 1093 -42.49 3.49 -30.36
C TYR A 1093 -43.50 2.41 -29.93
N GLN A 1094 -44.04 2.49 -28.72
CA GLN A 1094 -44.83 1.40 -28.14
C GLN A 1094 -46.05 1.03 -29.01
N GLU A 1095 -46.83 2.02 -29.46
CA GLU A 1095 -48.02 1.79 -30.30
C GLU A 1095 -47.66 1.17 -31.65
N GLU A 1096 -46.55 1.61 -32.25
CA GLU A 1096 -46.04 1.10 -33.53
C GLU A 1096 -45.41 -0.29 -33.41
N LEU A 1097 -44.78 -0.61 -32.28
CA LEU A 1097 -44.17 -1.92 -32.01
C LEU A 1097 -45.23 -2.98 -31.70
N GLU A 1098 -46.34 -2.62 -31.05
CA GLU A 1098 -47.47 -3.51 -30.79
C GLU A 1098 -48.23 -3.90 -32.07
N THR A 1099 -48.24 -3.03 -33.07
CA THR A 1099 -48.97 -3.22 -34.35
C THR A 1099 -48.06 -3.39 -35.56
N TYR A 1100 -46.78 -3.73 -35.33
CA TYR A 1100 -45.74 -3.69 -36.36
C TYR A 1100 -46.04 -4.57 -37.59
N SER A 1101 -46.15 -3.91 -38.75
CA SER A 1101 -46.52 -4.53 -40.04
C SER A 1101 -45.34 -4.76 -41.00
N GLY A 1102 -44.10 -4.50 -40.55
CA GLY A 1102 -42.88 -4.69 -41.34
C GLY A 1102 -42.32 -3.42 -42.00
N ASN A 1103 -42.93 -2.24 -41.79
CA ASN A 1103 -42.42 -0.98 -42.32
C ASN A 1103 -41.32 -0.39 -41.41
N ILE A 1104 -40.06 -0.52 -41.82
CA ILE A 1104 -38.90 -0.06 -41.04
C ILE A 1104 -38.77 1.47 -41.01
N GLY A 1105 -39.30 2.20 -41.99
CA GLY A 1105 -39.13 3.66 -42.14
C GLY A 1105 -39.67 4.49 -40.97
N ILE A 1106 -40.57 3.91 -40.17
CA ILE A 1106 -41.13 4.53 -38.96
C ILE A 1106 -40.06 4.74 -37.87
N PHE A 1107 -38.99 3.94 -37.85
CA PHE A 1107 -37.89 4.03 -36.89
C PHE A 1107 -36.82 5.07 -37.25
N SER A 1108 -37.05 5.89 -38.26
CA SER A 1108 -36.10 6.94 -38.71
C SER A 1108 -35.70 7.95 -37.61
N LYS A 1109 -36.48 8.08 -36.53
CA LYS A 1109 -36.14 8.95 -35.39
C LYS A 1109 -35.31 8.25 -34.30
N ALA A 1110 -35.07 6.94 -34.39
CA ALA A 1110 -34.26 6.19 -33.44
C ALA A 1110 -32.85 6.80 -33.26
N GLY A 1111 -32.27 7.33 -34.34
CA GLY A 1111 -30.98 8.05 -34.30
C GLY A 1111 -30.93 9.19 -33.29
N LYS A 1112 -32.04 9.89 -33.03
CA LYS A 1112 -32.07 10.99 -32.04
C LYS A 1112 -31.80 10.50 -30.61
N PHE A 1113 -32.26 9.29 -30.28
CA PHE A 1113 -32.02 8.67 -28.97
C PHE A 1113 -30.57 8.20 -28.85
N ILE A 1114 -30.01 7.67 -29.93
CA ILE A 1114 -28.60 7.28 -29.98
C ILE A 1114 -27.72 8.51 -29.79
N GLN A 1115 -27.95 9.61 -30.50
CA GLN A 1115 -27.22 10.87 -30.30
C GLN A 1115 -27.37 11.39 -28.86
N LYS A 1116 -28.59 11.41 -28.32
CA LYS A 1116 -28.87 11.85 -26.95
C LYS A 1116 -28.11 11.03 -25.90
N ILE A 1117 -27.93 9.73 -26.09
CA ILE A 1117 -27.35 8.82 -25.09
C ILE A 1117 -25.85 8.59 -25.31
N PHE A 1118 -25.38 8.61 -26.56
CA PHE A 1118 -24.02 8.23 -26.94
C PHE A 1118 -23.17 9.38 -27.53
N GLU A 1119 -23.73 10.55 -27.83
CA GLU A 1119 -22.97 11.69 -28.39
C GLU A 1119 -23.01 12.98 -27.53
N ASN A 1120 -23.87 13.04 -26.49
CA ASN A 1120 -23.93 14.15 -25.52
C ASN A 1120 -23.30 13.83 -24.16
#